data_AF-A0AAV2J377-F1
#
_entry.id   AF-A0AAV2J377-F1
#
_cell.length_a   1.000
_cell.length_b   1.000
_cell.length_c   1.000
_cell.angle_alpha   90.00
_cell.angle_beta   90.00
_cell.angle_gamma   90.00
#
_symmetry.space_group_name_H-M   'P 1'
#
loop_
_entity.id
_entity.type
_entity.pdbx_description
1 polymer ?
#
loop_
_entity_poly.entity_id
_entity_poly.type
_entity_poly.pdbx_seq_one_letter_code
_entity_poly.pdbx_strand_id
1 'polypeptide(L)'
;MGLCSVLLLGLLSLLQSWQSSCHPQCLDYKPPFGPRQPLVFCKEYSKFGCCDLDKDEAISVKFHNIMASFDHSGFVTCGKYIRSILCQECSPYAAHLFDAEDANTAMRLLPGLCKDYCLDYWQQCRYTLSLLLEDQRNAQQVYNMTSALEEDSKLFCDFLELKDRQYCYPNVLSNEELNANLGSVREDPKGCLELCLEEVANGLRNPVAMIHADDGSHRFFVAEQLGYVWVYLPNGSRIDRPFLNLTEAVLTSPWAGDERGFLCIALHPRFSTVKKAYVYYSVSEKKEEKIRISEFTLSVHDDNQLDHSSERTILEVVEPASNHNGGQLLFGHDGYLYIFIGDGGRAGDPFGKFGNSQNKSTLLGKVLRIDVDNNDDGAPYSIPSDNPFVREKHSRPEIYAYGVRNMWRCSIDRGDPMTRSGRGRMFCGDVGQNKYEEVDIIEKGGNYGWRAKEGFSCYDRKLCQNSSLDDILPIFAYPHKLGKSVTGGYIYRGCQMPNLNGLYIFGDFMSGRLMSLKENALTGEWQYNEICMGRGQTCRFPKLIDSYYKYIISFAEDEAGELYFLATGSPSATARAGVIYKVVDPSRRAPPGKCSVKPSPVKIKGKLIHFHPKEEFVIDKKLTTTPVPTTTTRTTTTTRRPLPPLKPPIFKPTPPRRKSKSTTTPTTTRAQTKIPTRNPTSTPVPTTVASSTTPERPLPTLTSPVRTTAQASDRAGPSTTRGGGMLTTPSPRTSVPISTPLSGTSPRLPYWNPKPTSTLHKTTRTSTNSIQISTREDKVRLGEKLTNTRESNRIHKKHRRKGRKRGKKLRAGSVRLIGPDGLSGRGRVEIYIRGEWGSVCDDLFSRTAGTVVCKQLGYNSALAVMKRAILGAADDNVKILLDNVECTGTEDSLLECKRSKVGVHNCSHKEDVGVICGN
;
A
#
# COMPACT_ATOMS: atom_id res chain seq x y z
N MET A 1 -45.33 -9.56 -64.79
CA MET A 1 -44.81 -8.94 -63.54
C MET A 1 -43.37 -8.50 -63.77
N GLY A 2 -43.15 -7.28 -64.28
CA GLY A 2 -41.81 -6.87 -64.79
C GLY A 2 -41.26 -5.54 -64.26
N LEU A 3 -41.89 -4.95 -63.22
CA LEU A 3 -41.59 -3.58 -62.76
C LEU A 3 -41.12 -3.48 -61.30
N CYS A 4 -41.10 -4.58 -60.54
CA CYS A 4 -40.72 -4.54 -59.12
C CYS A 4 -39.20 -4.64 -58.89
N SER A 5 -38.48 -5.37 -59.76
CA SER A 5 -37.05 -5.66 -59.55
C SER A 5 -36.10 -4.49 -59.86
N VAL A 6 -36.52 -3.52 -60.67
CA VAL A 6 -35.66 -2.39 -61.09
C VAL A 6 -35.59 -1.31 -59.98
N LEU A 7 -36.70 -1.02 -59.31
CA LEU A 7 -36.76 -0.05 -58.22
C LEU A 7 -35.94 -0.48 -56.99
N LEU A 8 -35.88 -1.79 -56.70
CA LEU A 8 -35.13 -2.30 -55.55
C LEU A 8 -33.61 -2.12 -55.70
N LEU A 9 -33.09 -2.25 -56.93
CA LEU A 9 -31.66 -2.04 -57.23
C LEU A 9 -31.26 -0.55 -57.18
N GLY A 10 -32.13 0.35 -57.64
CA GLY A 10 -31.91 1.80 -57.56
C GLY A 10 -31.86 2.33 -56.12
N LEU A 11 -32.69 1.80 -55.23
CA LEU A 11 -32.67 2.17 -53.80
C LEU A 11 -31.48 1.58 -53.03
N LEU A 12 -31.00 0.39 -53.40
CA LEU A 12 -29.80 -0.20 -52.78
C LEU A 12 -28.51 0.57 -53.12
N SER A 13 -28.42 1.17 -54.32
CA SER A 13 -27.29 2.03 -54.72
C SER A 13 -27.30 3.41 -54.06
N LEU A 14 -28.45 3.87 -53.54
CA LEU A 14 -28.58 5.10 -52.75
C LEU A 14 -28.44 4.88 -51.23
N LEU A 15 -28.37 3.62 -50.78
CA LEU A 15 -28.15 3.24 -49.37
C LEU A 15 -26.69 2.88 -49.04
N GLN A 16 -25.74 3.08 -49.97
CA GLN A 16 -24.32 3.20 -49.63
C GLN A 16 -24.00 4.57 -49.01
N SER A 17 -24.78 4.95 -48.00
CA SER A 17 -24.45 6.09 -47.15
C SER A 17 -23.18 5.79 -46.36
N TRP A 18 -22.15 6.59 -46.62
CA TRP A 18 -21.10 6.90 -45.64
C TRP A 18 -20.28 5.68 -45.17
N GLN A 19 -19.43 5.19 -46.07
CA GLN A 19 -18.09 4.77 -45.62
C GLN A 19 -17.28 6.01 -45.21
N SER A 20 -17.68 6.65 -44.11
CA SER A 20 -16.70 7.30 -43.24
C SER A 20 -15.82 6.16 -42.72
N SER A 21 -14.67 5.94 -43.36
CA SER A 21 -13.78 4.82 -43.05
C SER A 21 -13.50 4.79 -41.56
N CYS A 22 -14.03 3.77 -40.87
CA CYS A 22 -13.73 3.55 -39.47
C CYS A 22 -12.22 3.54 -39.30
N HIS A 23 -11.72 4.39 -38.41
CA HIS A 23 -10.28 4.50 -38.21
C HIS A 23 -9.72 3.10 -37.90
N PRO A 24 -8.67 2.63 -38.59
CA PRO A 24 -7.95 1.43 -38.19
C PRO A 24 -7.63 1.52 -36.70
N GLN A 25 -8.28 0.68 -35.90
CA GLN A 25 -8.01 0.59 -34.48
C GLN A 25 -6.73 -0.22 -34.34
N CYS A 26 -5.72 0.34 -33.67
CA CYS A 26 -4.44 -0.34 -33.46
C CYS A 26 -4.53 -1.64 -32.64
N LEU A 27 -5.73 -2.06 -32.22
CA LEU A 27 -6.01 -3.33 -31.55
C LEU A 27 -5.61 -4.58 -32.36
N ASP A 28 -5.51 -4.46 -33.69
CA ASP A 28 -5.01 -5.54 -34.55
C ASP A 28 -3.49 -5.76 -34.43
N TYR A 29 -2.76 -4.73 -33.99
CA TYR A 29 -1.35 -4.82 -33.61
C TYR A 29 -1.25 -4.99 -32.09
N LYS A 30 -0.63 -6.08 -31.62
CA LYS A 30 -0.43 -6.27 -30.17
C LYS A 30 0.63 -5.31 -29.61
N PRO A 31 0.44 -4.71 -28.41
CA PRO A 31 1.48 -3.94 -27.75
C PRO A 31 2.73 -4.78 -27.40
N PRO A 32 3.95 -4.22 -27.50
CA PRO A 32 4.27 -2.93 -28.08
C PRO A 32 4.06 -2.92 -29.60
N PHE A 33 3.54 -1.82 -30.14
CA PHE A 33 3.24 -1.62 -31.57
C PHE A 33 4.52 -1.41 -32.40
N GLY A 34 5.48 -2.33 -32.29
CA GLY A 34 6.73 -2.30 -33.02
C GLY A 34 6.57 -2.92 -34.41
N PRO A 35 6.82 -2.19 -35.51
CA PRO A 35 6.96 -2.80 -36.83
C PRO A 35 8.12 -3.81 -36.82
N ARG A 36 8.04 -4.84 -37.67
CA ARG A 36 9.04 -5.93 -37.71
C ARG A 36 10.46 -5.47 -38.04
N GLN A 37 10.60 -4.26 -38.59
CA GLN A 37 11.86 -3.59 -38.90
C GLN A 37 11.69 -2.09 -38.58
N PRO A 38 12.76 -1.34 -38.26
CA PRO A 38 12.66 0.07 -37.91
C PRO A 38 12.21 0.93 -39.09
N LEU A 39 11.29 1.87 -38.85
CA LEU A 39 10.87 2.87 -39.84
C LEU A 39 12.05 3.75 -40.28
N VAL A 40 12.02 4.19 -41.54
CA VAL A 40 13.09 4.94 -42.22
C VAL A 40 12.76 6.43 -42.33
N PHE A 41 11.49 6.80 -42.52
CA PHE A 41 11.08 8.18 -42.74
C PHE A 41 10.42 8.79 -41.47
N CYS A 42 9.27 8.26 -41.07
CA CYS A 42 8.56 8.58 -39.83
C CYS A 42 9.20 7.88 -38.62
N LYS A 43 10.54 7.88 -38.51
CA LYS A 43 11.34 7.20 -37.47
C LYS A 43 10.84 7.45 -36.05
N GLU A 44 10.33 8.65 -35.81
CA GLU A 44 9.74 9.07 -34.54
C GLU A 44 8.64 8.10 -34.07
N TYR A 45 7.82 7.56 -34.97
CA TYR A 45 6.67 6.69 -34.68
C TYR A 45 7.02 5.20 -34.52
N SER A 46 8.27 4.79 -34.76
CA SER A 46 8.74 3.38 -34.82
C SER A 46 8.57 2.51 -33.56
N LYS A 47 7.96 3.03 -32.49
CA LYS A 47 7.72 2.32 -31.21
C LYS A 47 6.26 2.34 -30.73
N PHE A 48 5.37 3.07 -31.39
CA PHE A 48 4.01 3.35 -30.90
C PHE A 48 3.01 3.75 -32.01
N GLY A 49 3.48 4.04 -33.22
CA GLY A 49 2.62 4.20 -34.39
C GLY A 49 2.26 2.86 -35.01
N CYS A 50 1.19 2.84 -35.79
CA CYS A 50 0.63 1.65 -36.43
C CYS A 50 0.98 1.61 -37.94
N CYS A 51 2.18 2.13 -38.25
CA CYS A 51 2.83 2.05 -39.56
C CYS A 51 3.75 0.83 -39.66
N ASP A 52 3.71 0.17 -40.80
CA ASP A 52 4.76 -0.71 -41.32
C ASP A 52 5.68 0.08 -42.27
N LEU A 53 6.65 -0.62 -42.90
CA LEU A 53 7.57 -0.02 -43.87
C LEU A 53 6.85 0.46 -45.15
N ASP A 54 5.83 -0.27 -45.61
CA ASP A 54 5.13 0.05 -46.85
C ASP A 54 4.35 1.37 -46.70
N LYS A 55 3.75 1.60 -45.53
CA LYS A 55 3.09 2.86 -45.19
C LYS A 55 4.09 4.00 -44.94
N ASP A 56 5.22 3.73 -44.30
CA ASP A 56 6.30 4.70 -44.05
C ASP A 56 6.93 5.20 -45.36
N GLU A 57 7.16 4.30 -46.32
CA GLU A 57 7.66 4.65 -47.66
C GLU A 57 6.61 5.39 -48.49
N ALA A 58 5.33 5.00 -48.42
CA ALA A 58 4.26 5.75 -49.06
C ALA A 58 4.16 7.20 -48.54
N ILE A 59 4.36 7.42 -47.23
CA ILE A 59 4.44 8.74 -46.62
C ILE A 59 5.70 9.49 -47.07
N SER A 60 6.85 8.81 -47.16
CA SER A 60 8.11 9.35 -47.69
C SER A 60 7.94 9.87 -49.12
N VAL A 61 7.35 9.08 -50.02
CA VAL A 61 7.10 9.47 -51.42
C VAL A 61 6.13 10.66 -51.48
N LYS A 62 5.03 10.61 -50.73
CA LYS A 62 4.04 11.71 -50.66
C LYS A 62 4.67 13.02 -50.17
N PHE A 63 5.56 12.96 -49.18
CA PHE A 63 6.33 14.12 -48.72
C PHE A 63 7.22 14.69 -49.84
N HIS A 64 8.07 13.87 -50.45
CA HIS A 64 9.01 14.37 -51.46
C HIS A 64 8.31 14.93 -52.71
N ASN A 65 7.17 14.35 -53.09
CA ASN A 65 6.33 14.87 -54.19
C ASN A 65 5.78 16.27 -53.87
N ILE A 66 5.27 16.50 -52.66
CA ILE A 66 4.82 17.84 -52.23
C ILE A 66 6.02 18.79 -52.19
N MET A 67 7.12 18.40 -51.55
CA MET A 67 8.29 19.26 -51.38
C MET A 67 9.01 19.62 -52.69
N ALA A 68 8.83 18.85 -53.77
CA ALA A 68 9.37 19.16 -55.09
C ALA A 68 8.80 20.46 -55.71
N SER A 69 7.63 20.92 -55.23
CA SER A 69 6.99 22.17 -55.65
C SER A 69 7.56 23.42 -54.95
N PHE A 70 8.60 23.29 -54.12
CA PHE A 70 9.12 24.35 -53.25
C PHE A 70 10.58 24.71 -53.56
N ASP A 71 10.92 25.97 -53.33
CA ASP A 71 12.31 26.41 -53.26
C ASP A 71 12.95 26.02 -51.92
N HIS A 72 14.24 26.33 -51.73
CA HIS A 72 14.94 26.03 -50.48
C HIS A 72 14.32 26.76 -49.27
N SER A 73 13.79 27.97 -49.44
CA SER A 73 13.13 28.74 -48.37
C SER A 73 11.83 28.07 -47.91
N GLY A 74 10.97 27.68 -48.85
CA GLY A 74 9.76 26.91 -48.59
C GLY A 74 10.06 25.53 -47.99
N PHE A 75 11.13 24.87 -48.44
CA PHE A 75 11.56 23.60 -47.87
C PHE A 75 11.97 23.70 -46.40
N VAL A 76 12.80 24.69 -46.05
CA VAL A 76 13.24 24.92 -44.66
C VAL A 76 12.08 25.35 -43.76
N THR A 77 11.18 26.21 -44.26
CA THR A 77 10.03 26.72 -43.50
C THR A 77 8.97 25.65 -43.27
N CYS A 78 8.49 24.99 -44.34
CA CYS A 78 7.31 24.13 -44.29
C CYS A 78 7.60 22.63 -44.22
N GLY A 79 8.80 22.18 -44.62
CA GLY A 79 9.14 20.75 -44.65
C GLY A 79 9.00 20.05 -43.29
N LYS A 80 9.32 20.73 -42.18
CA LYS A 80 9.10 20.21 -40.83
C LYS A 80 7.60 19.93 -40.56
N TYR A 81 6.74 20.89 -40.90
CA TYR A 81 5.31 20.80 -40.65
C TYR A 81 4.63 19.77 -41.56
N ILE A 82 4.92 19.80 -42.86
CA ILE A 82 4.37 18.86 -43.85
C ILE A 82 4.77 17.42 -43.51
N ARG A 83 6.04 17.16 -43.15
CA ARG A 83 6.49 15.84 -42.69
C ARG A 83 5.72 15.38 -41.44
N SER A 84 5.50 16.27 -40.48
CA SER A 84 4.72 15.99 -39.27
C SER A 84 3.29 15.59 -39.61
N ILE A 85 2.59 16.39 -40.43
CA ILE A 85 1.19 16.17 -40.82
C ILE A 85 1.04 14.81 -41.51
N LEU A 86 1.92 14.49 -42.47
CA LEU A 86 1.88 13.21 -43.17
C LEU A 86 2.24 12.03 -42.25
N CYS A 87 3.20 12.18 -41.34
CA CYS A 87 3.53 11.12 -40.38
C CYS A 87 2.44 10.89 -39.30
N GLN A 88 1.43 11.76 -39.16
CA GLN A 88 0.25 11.43 -38.35
C GLN A 88 -0.61 10.32 -38.99
N GLU A 89 -0.43 10.02 -40.29
CA GLU A 89 -1.00 8.81 -40.90
C GLU A 89 -0.46 7.51 -40.26
N CYS A 90 0.65 7.58 -39.49
CA CYS A 90 1.16 6.50 -38.64
C CYS A 90 0.56 6.45 -37.23
N SER A 91 -0.26 7.41 -36.79
CA SER A 91 -0.61 7.56 -35.36
C SER A 91 -2.05 7.98 -35.10
N PRO A 92 -2.98 7.01 -35.00
CA PRO A 92 -4.32 7.28 -34.50
C PRO A 92 -4.33 7.34 -32.98
N TYR A 93 -4.10 8.54 -32.44
CA TYR A 93 -4.33 8.93 -31.03
C TYR A 93 -3.45 8.24 -29.95
N ALA A 94 -3.02 6.99 -30.16
CA ALA A 94 -2.34 6.14 -29.17
C ALA A 94 -1.03 6.72 -28.60
N ALA A 95 -0.30 7.52 -29.40
CA ALA A 95 0.98 8.10 -28.99
C ALA A 95 0.89 8.98 -27.73
N HIS A 96 -0.19 9.77 -27.61
CA HIS A 96 -0.39 10.70 -26.49
C HIS A 96 -0.91 10.01 -25.23
N LEU A 97 -1.66 8.90 -25.36
CA LEU A 97 -2.04 8.07 -24.22
C LEU A 97 -0.80 7.41 -23.61
N PHE A 98 0.07 6.81 -24.42
CA PHE A 98 1.24 6.10 -23.91
C PHE A 98 2.20 6.99 -23.11
N ASP A 99 2.44 8.24 -23.55
CA ASP A 99 3.24 9.19 -22.77
C ASP A 99 2.53 9.63 -21.47
N ALA A 100 1.19 9.65 -21.42
CA ALA A 100 0.45 9.88 -20.18
C ALA A 100 0.41 8.64 -19.25
N GLU A 101 0.62 7.45 -19.78
CA GLU A 101 0.61 6.17 -19.05
C GLU A 101 1.96 5.83 -18.38
N ASP A 102 3.08 6.42 -18.79
CA ASP A 102 4.40 6.22 -18.17
C ASP A 102 5.09 7.53 -17.72
N ALA A 103 4.99 7.82 -16.42
CA ALA A 103 5.65 8.94 -15.75
C ALA A 103 7.20 8.95 -15.86
N ASN A 104 7.83 7.84 -16.27
CA ASN A 104 9.28 7.70 -16.40
C ASN A 104 9.77 8.04 -17.83
N THR A 105 8.93 7.87 -18.85
CA THR A 105 9.22 8.26 -20.24
C THR A 105 9.20 9.78 -20.34
N ALA A 106 10.31 10.38 -20.79
CA ALA A 106 10.44 11.83 -20.90
C ALA A 106 9.39 12.42 -21.85
N MET A 107 8.81 13.58 -21.50
CA MET A 107 7.90 14.34 -22.38
C MET A 107 8.49 14.50 -23.78
N ARG A 108 7.74 14.10 -24.80
CA ARG A 108 8.10 14.28 -26.21
C ARG A 108 7.22 15.36 -26.82
N LEU A 109 7.83 16.35 -27.46
CA LEU A 109 7.13 17.30 -28.31
C LEU A 109 6.77 16.62 -29.64
N LEU A 110 5.80 15.70 -29.58
CA LEU A 110 5.16 15.14 -30.77
C LEU A 110 4.46 16.28 -31.52
N PRO A 111 4.73 16.48 -32.82
CA PRO A 111 4.14 17.58 -33.59
C PRO A 111 2.71 17.22 -34.00
N GLY A 112 1.79 17.35 -33.04
CA GLY A 112 0.34 17.22 -33.22
C GLY A 112 -0.32 18.56 -33.53
N LEU A 113 -1.47 18.50 -34.21
CA LEU A 113 -2.27 19.66 -34.64
C LEU A 113 -3.06 20.30 -33.49
N CYS A 114 -2.40 20.51 -32.35
CA CYS A 114 -2.90 21.38 -31.30
C CYS A 114 -3.00 22.82 -31.81
N LYS A 115 -3.90 23.61 -31.22
CA LYS A 115 -4.30 24.94 -31.72
C LYS A 115 -3.12 25.86 -32.06
N ASP A 116 -2.08 25.90 -31.24
CA ASP A 116 -0.94 26.78 -31.43
C ASP A 116 -0.05 26.33 -32.60
N TYR A 117 0.20 25.02 -32.73
CA TYR A 117 0.90 24.43 -33.88
C TYR A 117 0.11 24.59 -35.19
N CYS A 118 -1.22 24.52 -35.12
CA CYS A 118 -2.11 24.81 -36.24
C CYS A 118 -2.04 26.29 -36.67
N LEU A 119 -2.04 27.23 -35.71
CA LEU A 119 -1.89 28.66 -35.99
C LEU A 119 -0.52 28.98 -36.60
N ASP A 120 0.56 28.42 -36.05
CA ASP A 120 1.92 28.56 -36.60
C ASP A 120 2.02 28.07 -38.05
N TYR A 121 1.47 26.88 -38.33
CA TYR A 121 1.42 26.33 -39.67
C TYR A 121 0.56 27.17 -40.61
N TRP A 122 -0.60 27.66 -40.17
CA TRP A 122 -1.46 28.48 -41.02
C TRP A 122 -0.81 29.82 -41.37
N GLN A 123 -0.09 30.44 -40.42
CA GLN A 123 0.66 31.66 -40.66
C GLN A 123 1.82 31.47 -41.65
N GLN A 124 2.55 30.34 -41.56
CA GLN A 124 3.79 30.13 -42.33
C GLN A 124 3.58 29.34 -43.63
N CYS A 125 2.57 28.47 -43.71
CA CYS A 125 2.49 27.37 -44.66
C CYS A 125 1.06 27.04 -45.16
N ARG A 126 0.03 27.86 -44.89
CA ARG A 126 -1.37 27.55 -45.30
C ARG A 126 -1.52 27.26 -46.80
N TYR A 127 -0.76 27.92 -47.66
CA TYR A 127 -0.79 27.74 -49.13
C TYR A 127 -0.34 26.34 -49.59
N THR A 128 0.20 25.53 -48.67
CA THR A 128 0.57 24.13 -48.90
C THR A 128 -0.58 23.16 -48.61
N LEU A 129 -1.73 23.66 -48.12
CA LEU A 129 -2.91 22.87 -47.79
C LEU A 129 -3.58 22.26 -49.03
N SER A 130 -3.67 23.01 -50.12
CA SER A 130 -4.05 22.50 -51.45
C SER A 130 -3.33 21.20 -51.80
N LEU A 131 -1.99 21.22 -51.82
CA LEU A 131 -1.12 20.07 -52.15
C LEU A 131 -1.26 18.88 -51.18
N LEU A 132 -1.77 19.09 -49.96
CA LEU A 132 -2.03 18.02 -48.98
C LEU A 132 -3.38 17.31 -49.20
N LEU A 133 -4.32 17.93 -49.95
CA LEU A 133 -5.72 17.50 -50.06
C LEU A 133 -6.11 16.93 -51.44
N GLU A 134 -5.23 16.97 -52.44
CA GLU A 134 -5.52 16.57 -53.84
C GLU A 134 -6.00 15.12 -54.02
N ASP A 135 -5.69 14.21 -53.09
CA ASP A 135 -6.03 12.77 -53.17
C ASP A 135 -7.51 12.44 -52.86
N GLN A 136 -8.34 13.45 -52.60
CA GLN A 136 -9.77 13.26 -52.30
C GLN A 136 -10.65 13.38 -53.57
N ARG A 137 -11.35 12.28 -53.91
CA ARG A 137 -12.04 12.05 -55.19
C ARG A 137 -13.35 12.85 -55.39
N ASN A 138 -13.30 14.17 -55.26
CA ASN A 138 -14.33 15.12 -55.71
C ASN A 138 -13.74 16.56 -55.80
N ALA A 139 -13.00 16.84 -56.87
CA ALA A 139 -12.18 18.07 -57.01
C ALA A 139 -12.94 19.38 -56.70
N GLN A 140 -14.18 19.55 -57.17
CA GLN A 140 -14.97 20.77 -56.93
C GLN A 140 -15.31 20.99 -55.45
N GLN A 141 -15.48 19.91 -54.68
CA GLN A 141 -15.80 19.98 -53.25
C GLN A 141 -14.54 20.21 -52.41
N VAL A 142 -13.41 19.63 -52.83
CA VAL A 142 -12.09 19.87 -52.22
C VAL A 142 -11.63 21.30 -52.45
N TYR A 143 -11.78 21.85 -53.66
CA TYR A 143 -11.41 23.24 -53.98
C TYR A 143 -12.13 24.25 -53.07
N ASN A 144 -13.47 24.21 -53.05
CA ASN A 144 -14.28 25.12 -52.23
C ASN A 144 -13.96 25.00 -50.73
N MET A 145 -13.65 23.80 -50.24
CA MET A 145 -13.28 23.57 -48.85
C MET A 145 -11.86 24.10 -48.56
N THR A 146 -10.90 23.86 -49.45
CA THR A 146 -9.51 24.31 -49.31
C THR A 146 -9.43 25.83 -49.24
N SER A 147 -10.11 26.55 -50.14
CA SER A 147 -10.13 28.02 -50.12
C SER A 147 -10.68 28.58 -48.80
N ALA A 148 -11.78 28.01 -48.28
CA ALA A 148 -12.34 28.43 -47.00
C ALA A 148 -11.40 28.20 -45.81
N LEU A 149 -10.58 27.14 -45.85
CA LEU A 149 -9.58 26.82 -44.83
C LEU A 149 -8.31 27.69 -44.97
N GLU A 150 -7.90 28.03 -46.20
CA GLU A 150 -6.79 28.96 -46.44
C GLU A 150 -7.15 30.42 -46.09
N GLU A 151 -8.45 30.79 -46.13
CA GLU A 151 -8.95 32.12 -45.74
C GLU A 151 -9.24 32.27 -44.24
N ASP A 152 -9.86 31.28 -43.58
CA ASP A 152 -10.18 31.34 -42.14
C ASP A 152 -9.31 30.39 -41.31
N SER A 153 -8.30 30.95 -40.65
CA SER A 153 -7.44 30.27 -39.67
C SER A 153 -8.20 29.53 -38.56
N LYS A 154 -9.38 30.02 -38.16
CA LYS A 154 -10.20 29.38 -37.15
C LYS A 154 -10.96 28.20 -37.76
N LEU A 155 -11.57 28.35 -38.94
CA LEU A 155 -12.19 27.23 -39.65
C LEU A 155 -11.17 26.12 -39.92
N PHE A 156 -9.94 26.49 -40.29
CA PHE A 156 -8.81 25.58 -40.47
C PHE A 156 -8.45 24.83 -39.18
N CYS A 157 -8.27 25.55 -38.06
CA CYS A 157 -7.97 24.89 -36.81
C CYS A 157 -9.17 24.15 -36.19
N ASP A 158 -10.42 24.54 -36.47
CA ASP A 158 -11.63 23.81 -36.08
C ASP A 158 -11.85 22.56 -36.98
N PHE A 159 -11.30 22.54 -38.21
CA PHE A 159 -11.30 21.38 -39.13
C PHE A 159 -10.20 20.36 -38.78
N LEU A 160 -9.02 20.83 -38.36
CA LEU A 160 -7.93 19.99 -37.85
C LEU A 160 -8.04 19.72 -36.33
N GLU A 161 -8.99 20.36 -35.63
CA GLU A 161 -9.24 20.09 -34.21
C GLU A 161 -9.72 18.65 -34.04
N LEU A 162 -8.94 17.88 -33.27
CA LEU A 162 -9.41 16.61 -32.73
C LEU A 162 -10.64 16.93 -31.86
N LYS A 163 -11.83 16.56 -32.37
CA LYS A 163 -13.13 16.87 -31.73
C LYS A 163 -13.21 16.45 -30.27
N ASP A 164 -12.41 15.46 -29.90
CA ASP A 164 -12.14 15.14 -28.50
C ASP A 164 -10.98 15.99 -27.94
N ARG A 165 -11.35 17.18 -27.43
CA ARG A 165 -10.43 18.14 -26.80
C ARG A 165 -9.67 17.58 -25.59
N GLN A 166 -10.01 16.38 -25.11
CA GLN A 166 -9.39 15.75 -23.95
C GLN A 166 -7.98 15.22 -24.23
N TYR A 167 -7.58 15.10 -25.51
CA TYR A 167 -6.32 14.44 -25.93
C TYR A 167 -5.22 15.41 -26.40
N CYS A 168 -5.47 16.72 -26.42
CA CYS A 168 -4.48 17.72 -26.79
C CYS A 168 -3.48 17.97 -25.64
N TYR A 169 -2.26 17.45 -25.74
CA TYR A 169 -1.17 17.72 -24.79
C TYR A 169 -0.41 19.01 -25.19
N PRO A 170 -0.05 19.93 -24.27
CA PRO A 170 -0.18 19.84 -22.80
C PRO A 170 -1.55 20.28 -22.26
N ASN A 171 -2.46 20.77 -23.10
CA ASN A 171 -3.72 21.41 -22.69
C ASN A 171 -4.62 20.51 -21.80
N VAL A 172 -4.55 19.19 -21.96
CA VAL A 172 -5.15 18.19 -21.05
C VAL A 172 -4.76 18.39 -19.58
N LEU A 173 -3.54 18.85 -19.28
CA LEU A 173 -3.07 19.15 -17.91
C LEU A 173 -3.67 20.45 -17.34
N SER A 174 -4.30 21.28 -18.19
CA SER A 174 -4.95 22.55 -17.82
C SER A 174 -6.48 22.49 -17.88
N ASN A 175 -7.06 21.37 -18.31
CA ASN A 175 -8.50 21.21 -18.43
C ASN A 175 -9.15 20.95 -17.06
N GLU A 176 -9.81 21.94 -16.47
CA GLU A 176 -10.39 21.85 -15.12
C GLU A 176 -11.43 20.73 -14.96
N GLU A 177 -12.14 20.33 -16.02
CA GLU A 177 -13.18 19.29 -15.97
C GLU A 177 -12.58 17.88 -15.91
N LEU A 178 -11.57 17.61 -16.75
CA LEU A 178 -10.78 16.37 -16.66
C LEU A 178 -9.99 16.27 -15.35
N ASN A 179 -9.53 17.42 -14.86
CA ASN A 179 -8.76 17.53 -13.63
C ASN A 179 -9.66 17.77 -12.38
N ALA A 180 -10.98 17.62 -12.49
CA ALA A 180 -11.90 17.82 -11.37
C ALA A 180 -11.75 16.74 -10.26
N ASN A 181 -11.31 15.53 -10.63
CA ASN A 181 -11.17 14.38 -9.72
C ASN A 181 -9.71 14.12 -9.28
N LEU A 182 -8.78 15.06 -9.49
CA LEU A 182 -7.37 14.86 -9.12
C LEU A 182 -7.19 14.71 -7.59
N GLY A 183 -6.46 13.68 -7.17
CA GLY A 183 -6.11 13.45 -5.76
C GLY A 183 -6.97 12.40 -5.05
N SER A 184 -7.94 11.81 -5.75
CA SER A 184 -8.69 10.63 -5.31
C SER A 184 -8.39 9.45 -6.22
N VAL A 185 -8.11 8.30 -5.63
CA VAL A 185 -8.08 7.01 -6.36
C VAL A 185 -9.50 6.68 -6.80
N ARG A 186 -9.66 6.06 -7.96
CA ARG A 186 -10.97 5.56 -8.42
C ARG A 186 -11.53 4.51 -7.43
N GLU A 187 -12.77 4.71 -6.98
CA GLU A 187 -13.49 3.75 -6.14
C GLU A 187 -14.52 2.92 -6.94
N ASP A 188 -14.74 1.66 -6.53
CA ASP A 188 -15.88 0.86 -6.97
C ASP A 188 -17.20 1.35 -6.31
N PRO A 189 -18.38 0.90 -6.77
CA PRO A 189 -19.68 1.29 -6.18
C PRO A 189 -19.93 0.88 -4.71
N LYS A 190 -18.91 0.36 -4.00
CA LYS A 190 -18.94 0.01 -2.57
C LYS A 190 -17.89 0.77 -1.76
N GLY A 191 -17.09 1.64 -2.39
CA GLY A 191 -16.00 2.39 -1.74
C GLY A 191 -14.66 1.65 -1.69
N CYS A 192 -14.46 0.61 -2.53
CA CYS A 192 -13.19 -0.09 -2.64
C CYS A 192 -12.27 0.60 -3.66
N LEU A 193 -11.03 0.91 -3.30
CA LEU A 193 -10.08 1.57 -4.22
C LEU A 193 -9.65 0.59 -5.32
N GLU A 194 -9.91 0.88 -6.59
CA GLU A 194 -9.49 0.04 -7.72
C GLU A 194 -8.02 0.31 -8.10
N LEU A 195 -7.12 -0.61 -7.72
CA LEU A 195 -5.70 -0.58 -8.11
C LEU A 195 -5.33 -1.76 -9.03
N CYS A 196 -4.20 -1.65 -9.71
CA CYS A 196 -3.61 -2.69 -10.55
C CYS A 196 -2.18 -2.99 -10.09
N LEU A 197 -1.56 -4.03 -10.63
CA LEU A 197 -0.20 -4.43 -10.28
C LEU A 197 0.69 -4.60 -11.51
N GLU A 198 2.01 -4.40 -11.35
CA GLU A 198 3.05 -4.86 -12.26
C GLU A 198 3.89 -5.94 -11.54
N GLU A 199 4.05 -7.11 -12.15
CA GLU A 199 4.92 -8.17 -11.63
C GLU A 199 6.40 -7.78 -11.89
N VAL A 200 7.27 -7.79 -10.88
CA VAL A 200 8.67 -7.32 -11.03
C VAL A 200 9.76 -8.32 -10.61
N ALA A 201 9.41 -9.37 -9.87
CA ALA A 201 10.30 -10.48 -9.55
C ALA A 201 9.48 -11.74 -9.23
N ASN A 202 9.91 -12.93 -9.65
CA ASN A 202 9.17 -14.18 -9.42
C ASN A 202 10.08 -15.40 -9.20
N GLY A 203 9.49 -16.51 -8.75
CA GLY A 203 10.20 -17.76 -8.47
C GLY A 203 11.07 -17.72 -7.21
N LEU A 204 10.83 -16.73 -6.36
CA LEU A 204 11.55 -16.50 -5.10
C LEU A 204 11.11 -17.51 -4.03
N ARG A 205 11.98 -17.79 -3.07
CA ARG A 205 11.67 -18.60 -1.88
C ARG A 205 11.24 -17.72 -0.72
N ASN A 206 9.94 -17.72 -0.42
CA ASN A 206 9.29 -16.94 0.64
C ASN A 206 9.98 -15.58 0.92
N PRO A 207 9.88 -14.60 0.00
CA PRO A 207 10.67 -13.37 0.10
C PRO A 207 10.15 -12.45 1.22
N VAL A 208 11.00 -12.19 2.21
CA VAL A 208 10.65 -11.53 3.48
C VAL A 208 10.90 -10.02 3.48
N ALA A 209 11.86 -9.54 2.68
CA ALA A 209 12.24 -8.14 2.64
C ALA A 209 12.73 -7.74 1.25
N MET A 210 12.44 -6.48 0.89
CA MET A 210 13.06 -5.77 -0.22
C MET A 210 13.46 -4.38 0.30
N ILE A 211 14.65 -3.91 -0.08
CA ILE A 211 15.19 -2.59 0.28
C ILE A 211 15.95 -1.98 -0.90
N HIS A 212 16.19 -0.66 -0.86
CA HIS A 212 17.09 0.05 -1.76
C HIS A 212 18.39 0.47 -1.06
N ALA A 213 19.37 1.00 -1.80
CA ALA A 213 20.66 1.47 -1.25
C ALA A 213 20.71 2.97 -0.92
N ASP A 214 19.83 3.81 -1.50
CA ASP A 214 19.87 5.28 -1.35
C ASP A 214 21.24 5.86 -1.81
N ASP A 215 21.87 5.19 -2.79
CA ASP A 215 23.19 5.47 -3.36
C ASP A 215 23.12 6.06 -4.79
N GLY A 216 21.90 6.37 -5.25
CA GLY A 216 21.56 6.84 -6.59
C GLY A 216 21.52 5.73 -7.65
N SER A 217 21.70 4.45 -7.29
CA SER A 217 21.79 3.34 -8.28
C SER A 217 20.44 2.71 -8.65
N HIS A 218 19.37 2.97 -7.90
CA HIS A 218 18.05 2.34 -8.05
C HIS A 218 18.09 0.80 -8.08
N ARG A 219 19.12 0.21 -7.48
CA ARG A 219 19.19 -1.21 -7.19
C ARG A 219 18.28 -1.53 -6.01
N PHE A 220 17.61 -2.67 -6.08
CA PHE A 220 16.89 -3.23 -4.94
C PHE A 220 17.39 -4.63 -4.58
N PHE A 221 17.37 -4.92 -3.28
CA PHE A 221 17.95 -6.11 -2.67
C PHE A 221 16.83 -6.95 -2.07
N VAL A 222 16.63 -8.17 -2.57
CA VAL A 222 15.51 -9.04 -2.19
C VAL A 222 16.01 -10.19 -1.33
N ALA A 223 15.52 -10.31 -0.10
CA ALA A 223 15.85 -11.38 0.83
C ALA A 223 14.84 -12.53 0.77
N GLU A 224 15.33 -13.75 0.55
CA GLU A 224 14.60 -15.02 0.72
C GLU A 224 14.75 -15.52 2.16
N GLN A 225 13.68 -16.02 2.79
CA GLN A 225 13.70 -16.55 4.18
C GLN A 225 14.81 -17.59 4.43
N LEU A 226 15.22 -18.31 3.38
CA LEU A 226 16.28 -19.33 3.43
C LEU A 226 17.70 -18.76 3.65
N GLY A 227 17.89 -17.43 3.57
CA GLY A 227 19.18 -16.77 3.79
C GLY A 227 19.90 -16.28 2.54
N TYR A 228 19.24 -16.19 1.39
CA TYR A 228 19.78 -15.51 0.20
C TYR A 228 19.32 -14.06 0.14
N VAL A 229 20.22 -13.14 -0.19
CA VAL A 229 19.86 -11.77 -0.63
C VAL A 229 20.29 -11.60 -2.09
N TRP A 230 19.38 -11.18 -2.97
CA TRP A 230 19.61 -11.04 -4.42
C TRP A 230 19.61 -9.58 -4.85
N VAL A 231 20.55 -9.18 -5.71
CA VAL A 231 20.56 -7.83 -6.32
C VAL A 231 19.75 -7.81 -7.61
N TYR A 232 18.83 -6.86 -7.71
CA TYR A 232 18.10 -6.50 -8.92
C TYR A 232 18.52 -5.10 -9.39
N LEU A 233 18.62 -4.95 -10.71
CA LEU A 233 18.99 -3.70 -11.39
C LEU A 233 17.74 -2.91 -11.84
N PRO A 234 17.85 -1.60 -12.12
CA PRO A 234 16.74 -0.77 -12.58
C PRO A 234 16.03 -1.24 -13.86
N ASN A 235 16.66 -2.11 -14.66
CA ASN A 235 16.06 -2.75 -15.84
C ASN A 235 15.34 -4.08 -15.53
N GLY A 236 15.06 -4.37 -14.26
CA GLY A 236 14.45 -5.61 -13.78
C GLY A 236 15.35 -6.84 -13.79
N SER A 237 16.58 -6.76 -14.31
CA SER A 237 17.47 -7.92 -14.38
C SER A 237 18.10 -8.22 -13.02
N ARG A 238 18.12 -9.50 -12.63
CA ARG A 238 18.78 -9.98 -11.42
C ARG A 238 20.23 -10.39 -11.70
N ILE A 239 21.14 -10.16 -10.77
CA ILE A 239 22.49 -10.74 -10.83
C ILE A 239 22.41 -12.24 -10.44
N ASP A 240 23.21 -13.10 -11.09
CA ASP A 240 23.24 -14.55 -10.80
C ASP A 240 23.96 -14.91 -9.49
N ARG A 241 24.75 -13.99 -8.96
CA ARG A 241 25.40 -14.04 -7.63
C ARG A 241 24.53 -13.35 -6.57
N PRO A 242 24.41 -13.91 -5.36
CA PRO A 242 23.73 -13.25 -4.26
C PRO A 242 24.61 -12.15 -3.64
N PHE A 243 23.98 -11.09 -3.16
CA PHE A 243 24.57 -10.04 -2.33
C PHE A 243 25.10 -10.61 -1.02
N LEU A 244 24.35 -11.54 -0.44
CA LEU A 244 24.67 -12.26 0.80
C LEU A 244 24.07 -13.65 0.73
N ASN A 245 24.77 -14.62 1.32
CA ASN A 245 24.28 -16.00 1.45
C ASN A 245 24.61 -16.54 2.85
N LEU A 246 23.60 -16.71 3.71
CA LEU A 246 23.72 -17.25 5.06
C LEU A 246 22.99 -18.60 5.22
N THR A 247 22.73 -19.34 4.14
CA THR A 247 21.87 -20.56 4.19
C THR A 247 22.41 -21.71 5.05
N GLU A 248 23.67 -21.63 5.48
CA GLU A 248 24.30 -22.60 6.40
C GLU A 248 24.17 -22.20 7.88
N ALA A 249 23.93 -20.91 8.16
CA ALA A 249 23.78 -20.38 9.53
C ALA A 249 22.31 -20.11 9.91
N VAL A 250 21.46 -19.83 8.92
CA VAL A 250 20.04 -19.51 9.11
C VAL A 250 19.23 -20.72 9.58
N LEU A 251 18.64 -20.62 10.77
CA LEU A 251 17.66 -21.58 11.27
C LEU A 251 16.31 -21.32 10.61
N THR A 252 15.86 -22.24 9.76
CA THR A 252 14.51 -22.24 9.16
C THR A 252 14.07 -23.66 8.83
N SER A 253 12.87 -23.85 8.28
CA SER A 253 12.35 -25.16 7.90
C SER A 253 11.41 -25.10 6.69
N PRO A 254 11.06 -26.25 6.07
CA PRO A 254 10.07 -26.29 4.99
C PRO A 254 8.62 -26.20 5.50
N TRP A 255 8.37 -26.15 6.82
CA TRP A 255 7.00 -26.12 7.36
C TRP A 255 6.28 -24.82 6.97
N ALA A 256 4.99 -24.94 6.67
CA ALA A 256 4.19 -23.79 6.24
C ALA A 256 3.93 -22.84 7.41
N GLY A 257 4.38 -21.59 7.31
CA GLY A 257 4.27 -20.60 8.39
C GLY A 257 5.25 -20.79 9.55
N ASP A 258 6.42 -21.41 9.33
CA ASP A 258 7.56 -21.24 10.26
C ASP A 258 8.00 -19.77 10.22
N GLU A 259 8.00 -19.08 11.37
CA GLU A 259 8.38 -17.67 11.50
C GLU A 259 9.91 -17.48 11.46
N ARG A 260 10.70 -18.54 11.62
CA ARG A 260 12.16 -18.47 11.73
C ARG A 260 12.84 -18.45 10.37
N GLY A 261 13.94 -17.73 10.28
CA GLY A 261 14.80 -17.70 9.09
C GLY A 261 15.61 -16.43 9.01
N PHE A 262 16.02 -16.06 7.80
CA PHE A 262 16.40 -14.69 7.51
C PHE A 262 15.11 -13.85 7.44
N LEU A 263 15.04 -12.72 8.16
CA LEU A 263 13.81 -11.94 8.31
C LEU A 263 13.94 -10.53 7.72
N CYS A 264 15.05 -9.84 7.94
CA CYS A 264 15.28 -8.52 7.34
C CYS A 264 16.76 -8.20 7.11
N ILE A 265 16.99 -7.24 6.22
CA ILE A 265 18.26 -6.55 5.99
C ILE A 265 17.99 -5.04 5.99
N ALA A 266 18.94 -4.26 6.49
CA ALA A 266 18.98 -2.80 6.38
C ALA A 266 20.40 -2.35 5.99
N LEU A 267 20.50 -1.44 5.02
CA LEU A 267 21.78 -0.80 4.69
C LEU A 267 21.93 0.48 5.52
N HIS A 268 23.17 0.83 5.88
CA HIS A 268 23.44 2.04 6.65
C HIS A 268 22.97 3.31 5.89
N PRO A 269 22.39 4.36 6.52
CA PRO A 269 21.89 5.55 5.81
C PRO A 269 22.95 6.32 5.02
N ARG A 270 24.23 6.06 5.32
CA ARG A 270 25.40 6.60 4.60
C ARG A 270 26.11 5.50 3.80
N PHE A 271 25.39 4.54 3.22
CA PHE A 271 25.94 3.30 2.65
C PHE A 271 27.07 3.51 1.65
N SER A 272 26.96 4.53 0.79
CA SER A 272 27.98 4.95 -0.17
C SER A 272 29.36 5.27 0.44
N THR A 273 29.41 5.61 1.74
CA THR A 273 30.64 5.92 2.49
C THR A 273 30.96 4.89 3.55
N VAL A 274 29.99 4.50 4.38
CA VAL A 274 30.17 3.58 5.53
C VAL A 274 30.19 2.12 5.10
N LYS A 275 29.52 1.76 4.00
CA LYS A 275 29.53 0.42 3.39
C LYS A 275 29.09 -0.73 4.31
N LYS A 276 28.41 -0.45 5.43
CA LYS A 276 27.86 -1.45 6.36
C LYS A 276 26.42 -1.83 6.03
N ALA A 277 26.11 -3.11 6.23
CA ALA A 277 24.79 -3.72 6.15
C ALA A 277 24.50 -4.48 7.46
N TYR A 278 23.24 -4.49 7.88
CA TYR A 278 22.79 -5.13 9.12
C TYR A 278 21.68 -6.12 8.79
N VAL A 279 21.76 -7.34 9.34
CA VAL A 279 20.82 -8.43 9.04
C VAL A 279 20.22 -9.03 10.30
N TYR A 280 18.95 -9.42 10.24
CA TYR A 280 18.17 -10.03 11.32
C TYR A 280 17.81 -11.46 10.90
N TYR A 281 18.25 -12.45 11.67
CA TYR A 281 17.98 -13.85 11.38
C TYR A 281 17.97 -14.74 12.61
N SER A 282 17.23 -15.85 12.51
CA SER A 282 17.20 -16.91 13.51
C SER A 282 18.42 -17.82 13.39
N VAL A 283 18.99 -18.23 14.52
CA VAL A 283 20.08 -19.21 14.62
C VAL A 283 19.78 -20.24 15.71
N SER A 284 20.45 -21.41 15.67
CA SER A 284 20.50 -22.33 16.81
C SER A 284 21.93 -22.60 17.23
N GLU A 285 22.24 -22.32 18.50
CA GLU A 285 23.55 -22.59 19.09
C GLU A 285 23.39 -23.35 20.39
N LYS A 286 24.18 -24.40 20.62
CA LYS A 286 24.18 -25.20 21.86
C LYS A 286 22.79 -25.77 22.25
N LYS A 287 21.84 -25.84 21.29
CA LYS A 287 20.41 -26.18 21.43
C LYS A 287 19.50 -25.08 21.99
N GLU A 288 19.98 -23.85 22.07
CA GLU A 288 19.16 -22.66 22.28
C GLU A 288 18.82 -22.07 20.90
N GLU A 289 17.58 -21.62 20.70
CA GLU A 289 17.19 -20.82 19.53
C GLU A 289 17.36 -19.34 19.88
N LYS A 290 17.92 -18.55 18.95
CA LYS A 290 18.19 -17.13 19.14
C LYS A 290 17.77 -16.33 17.92
N ILE A 291 17.41 -15.07 18.13
CA ILE A 291 17.61 -14.01 17.15
C ILE A 291 19.05 -13.53 17.21
N ARG A 292 19.66 -13.37 16.04
CA ARG A 292 20.93 -12.68 15.85
C ARG A 292 20.74 -11.46 14.95
N ILE A 293 21.32 -10.34 15.37
CA ILE A 293 21.54 -9.17 14.52
C ILE A 293 23.05 -9.10 14.27
N SER A 294 23.46 -9.18 13.00
CA SER A 294 24.86 -9.11 12.58
C SER A 294 25.10 -7.96 11.60
N GLU A 295 26.27 -7.35 11.72
CA GLU A 295 26.85 -6.36 10.80
C GLU A 295 27.76 -7.06 9.79
N PHE A 296 27.76 -6.57 8.55
CA PHE A 296 28.61 -7.00 7.44
C PHE A 296 29.10 -5.78 6.66
N THR A 297 30.28 -5.86 6.05
CA THR A 297 30.82 -4.82 5.17
C THR A 297 30.66 -5.18 3.69
N LEU A 298 30.55 -4.17 2.82
CA LEU A 298 30.56 -4.34 1.37
C LEU A 298 31.97 -4.74 0.89
N SER A 299 32.04 -5.76 0.04
CA SER A 299 33.30 -6.26 -0.52
C SER A 299 34.08 -5.16 -1.22
N VAL A 300 35.37 -5.04 -0.88
CA VAL A 300 36.35 -4.20 -1.59
C VAL A 300 36.57 -4.63 -3.05
N HIS A 301 35.99 -5.76 -3.48
CA HIS A 301 36.11 -6.30 -4.83
C HIS A 301 34.82 -6.24 -5.65
N ASP A 302 33.64 -6.12 -5.06
CA ASP A 302 32.37 -6.15 -5.79
C ASP A 302 31.31 -5.28 -5.09
N ASP A 303 30.84 -4.24 -5.78
CA ASP A 303 29.82 -3.31 -5.29
C ASP A 303 28.44 -3.98 -5.09
N ASN A 304 28.31 -5.28 -5.44
CA ASN A 304 27.10 -6.11 -5.32
C ASN A 304 27.30 -7.34 -4.44
N GLN A 305 28.31 -7.37 -3.56
CA GLN A 305 28.54 -8.48 -2.63
C GLN A 305 29.00 -7.97 -1.26
N LEU A 306 28.42 -8.49 -0.18
CA LEU A 306 28.95 -8.34 1.18
C LEU A 306 30.08 -9.34 1.43
N ASP A 307 31.08 -8.94 2.22
CA ASP A 307 32.16 -9.83 2.64
C ASP A 307 31.71 -10.70 3.83
N HIS A 308 31.46 -11.98 3.56
CA HIS A 308 31.13 -12.99 4.55
C HIS A 308 32.13 -13.10 5.70
N SER A 309 33.41 -12.81 5.48
CA SER A 309 34.44 -12.85 6.53
C SER A 309 34.41 -11.65 7.46
N SER A 310 33.65 -10.61 7.11
CA SER A 310 33.43 -9.40 7.93
C SER A 310 32.21 -9.48 8.86
N GLU A 311 31.61 -10.66 9.05
CA GLU A 311 30.48 -10.79 9.98
C GLU A 311 30.89 -10.39 11.41
N ARG A 312 30.13 -9.46 12.01
CA ARG A 312 30.25 -9.09 13.42
C ARG A 312 28.89 -9.06 14.08
N THR A 313 28.68 -9.94 15.06
CA THR A 313 27.43 -9.97 15.84
C THR A 313 27.26 -8.70 16.66
N ILE A 314 26.16 -7.99 16.45
CA ILE A 314 25.79 -6.75 17.15
C ILE A 314 24.97 -7.05 18.40
N LEU A 315 23.95 -7.92 18.27
CA LEU A 315 23.04 -8.28 19.35
C LEU A 315 22.53 -9.71 19.17
N GLU A 316 22.35 -10.42 20.28
CA GLU A 316 21.62 -11.69 20.33
C GLU A 316 20.51 -11.64 21.39
N VAL A 317 19.37 -12.27 21.08
CA VAL A 317 18.26 -12.46 22.02
C VAL A 317 17.83 -13.92 21.97
N VAL A 318 17.68 -14.57 23.13
CA VAL A 318 17.28 -15.98 23.23
C VAL A 318 15.77 -16.09 23.13
N GLU A 319 15.29 -16.92 22.20
CA GLU A 319 13.87 -17.12 21.91
C GLU A 319 13.30 -18.29 22.74
N PRO A 320 12.31 -18.08 23.62
CA PRO A 320 11.73 -19.15 24.44
C PRO A 320 10.67 -20.01 23.70
N ALA A 321 10.37 -19.68 22.44
CA ALA A 321 9.65 -20.51 21.47
C ALA A 321 10.04 -20.14 20.03
N SER A 322 9.70 -21.01 19.08
CA SER A 322 10.05 -20.88 17.66
C SER A 322 9.12 -19.96 16.86
N ASN A 323 8.57 -18.92 17.50
CA ASN A 323 7.44 -18.14 16.98
C ASN A 323 7.30 -16.81 17.74
N HIS A 324 6.62 -15.82 17.15
CA HIS A 324 6.68 -14.39 17.52
C HIS A 324 8.09 -13.80 17.50
N ASN A 325 8.80 -14.05 16.40
CA ASN A 325 10.21 -13.70 16.28
C ASN A 325 10.47 -12.22 15.92
N GLY A 326 9.43 -11.40 15.71
CA GLY A 326 9.57 -10.06 15.13
C GLY A 326 10.21 -10.12 13.74
N GLY A 327 11.18 -9.26 13.45
CA GLY A 327 12.03 -9.43 12.26
C GLY A 327 12.56 -8.14 11.63
N GLN A 328 11.89 -7.01 11.86
CA GLN A 328 12.23 -5.75 11.19
C GLN A 328 13.57 -5.17 11.67
N LEU A 329 14.37 -4.71 10.71
CA LEU A 329 15.41 -3.70 10.88
C LEU A 329 15.08 -2.49 10.01
N LEU A 330 15.25 -1.28 10.53
CA LEU A 330 15.28 -0.05 9.73
C LEU A 330 16.09 1.03 10.45
N PHE A 331 16.51 2.05 9.71
CA PHE A 331 17.16 3.22 10.29
C PHE A 331 16.18 4.38 10.45
N GLY A 332 16.26 5.06 11.59
CA GLY A 332 15.52 6.29 11.83
C GLY A 332 16.09 7.46 11.02
N HIS A 333 15.28 8.51 10.84
CA HIS A 333 15.76 9.79 10.31
C HIS A 333 16.67 10.55 11.30
N ASP A 334 16.81 10.05 12.52
CA ASP A 334 17.80 10.44 13.53
C ASP A 334 19.14 9.68 13.42
N GLY A 335 19.24 8.70 12.50
CA GLY A 335 20.46 7.96 12.19
C GLY A 335 20.64 6.64 12.93
N TYR A 336 19.83 6.34 13.94
CA TYR A 336 19.98 5.14 14.76
C TYR A 336 19.31 3.90 14.13
N LEU A 337 19.81 2.71 14.48
CA LEU A 337 19.24 1.43 14.06
C LEU A 337 18.10 1.03 15.00
N TYR A 338 16.92 0.78 14.42
CA TYR A 338 15.76 0.27 15.13
C TYR A 338 15.56 -1.22 14.86
N ILE A 339 15.26 -1.96 15.92
CA ILE A 339 15.13 -3.43 15.92
C ILE A 339 13.80 -3.81 16.57
N PHE A 340 12.98 -4.62 15.90
CA PHE A 340 11.63 -4.97 16.35
C PHE A 340 11.59 -6.46 16.66
N ILE A 341 11.39 -6.79 17.94
CA ILE A 341 11.47 -8.16 18.47
C ILE A 341 10.15 -8.50 19.15
N GLY A 342 9.52 -9.59 18.72
CA GLY A 342 8.26 -10.08 19.30
C GLY A 342 8.45 -10.68 20.70
N ASP A 343 7.35 -11.09 21.33
CA ASP A 343 7.29 -11.48 22.74
C ASP A 343 8.01 -12.80 23.09
N GLY A 344 8.58 -13.49 22.10
CA GLY A 344 9.23 -14.79 22.25
C GLY A 344 8.27 -15.99 22.22
N GLY A 345 7.00 -15.77 21.91
CA GLY A 345 6.09 -16.80 21.42
C GLY A 345 5.08 -17.34 22.43
N ARG A 346 4.38 -18.39 21.99
CA ARG A 346 3.28 -19.07 22.69
C ARG A 346 2.03 -18.21 22.88
N ALA A 347 0.92 -18.86 23.24
CA ALA A 347 -0.34 -18.17 23.43
C ALA A 347 -0.33 -17.30 24.69
N GLY A 348 -0.48 -15.98 24.52
CA GLY A 348 -0.71 -15.03 25.60
C GLY A 348 0.51 -14.70 26.46
N ASP A 349 1.72 -14.61 25.87
CA ASP A 349 2.98 -14.19 26.53
C ASP A 349 3.11 -14.74 27.97
N PRO A 350 3.26 -16.06 28.15
CA PRO A 350 3.17 -16.71 29.46
C PRO A 350 4.41 -16.49 30.34
N PHE A 351 5.32 -15.60 29.96
CA PHE A 351 6.65 -15.47 30.54
C PHE A 351 6.66 -14.50 31.73
N GLY A 352 6.86 -15.06 32.93
CA GLY A 352 6.82 -14.29 34.17
C GLY A 352 5.44 -13.73 34.52
N LYS A 353 5.40 -12.78 35.47
CA LYS A 353 4.14 -12.29 36.06
C LYS A 353 3.27 -11.53 35.05
N PHE A 354 3.89 -10.72 34.19
CA PHE A 354 3.21 -9.75 33.32
C PHE A 354 3.43 -9.98 31.81
N GLY A 355 4.22 -10.99 31.44
CA GLY A 355 4.70 -11.19 30.08
C GLY A 355 6.06 -10.52 29.83
N ASN A 356 6.82 -11.03 28.87
CA ASN A 356 8.03 -10.42 28.33
C ASN A 356 7.75 -9.00 27.84
N SER A 357 6.63 -8.79 27.16
CA SER A 357 6.26 -7.55 26.47
C SER A 357 6.17 -6.36 27.41
N GLN A 358 5.57 -6.56 28.60
CA GLN A 358 5.54 -5.57 29.69
C GLN A 358 6.82 -5.58 30.55
N ASN A 359 7.65 -6.63 30.48
CA ASN A 359 8.87 -6.75 31.27
C ASN A 359 10.06 -6.03 30.60
N LYS A 360 10.30 -4.78 31.00
CA LYS A 360 11.45 -3.96 30.57
C LYS A 360 12.83 -4.54 30.90
N SER A 361 12.94 -5.59 31.72
CA SER A 361 14.23 -6.28 31.97
C SER A 361 14.67 -7.17 30.80
N THR A 362 13.77 -7.43 29.84
CA THR A 362 13.99 -8.26 28.65
C THR A 362 13.97 -7.41 27.37
N LEU A 363 14.51 -7.98 26.28
CA LEU A 363 14.49 -7.37 24.94
C LEU A 363 13.34 -7.92 24.06
N LEU A 364 12.55 -8.86 24.58
CA LEU A 364 11.42 -9.52 23.89
C LEU A 364 10.14 -8.69 24.04
N GLY A 365 9.36 -8.54 22.97
CA GLY A 365 8.15 -7.71 22.91
C GLY A 365 8.51 -6.23 23.05
N LYS A 366 9.46 -5.77 22.22
CA LYS A 366 10.07 -4.43 22.25
C LYS A 366 10.36 -3.88 20.85
N VAL A 367 10.38 -2.56 20.77
CA VAL A 367 11.15 -1.82 19.77
C VAL A 367 12.40 -1.30 20.45
N LEU A 368 13.57 -1.66 19.93
CA LEU A 368 14.88 -1.20 20.40
C LEU A 368 15.40 -0.09 19.48
N ARG A 369 16.29 0.76 19.99
CA ARG A 369 17.00 1.82 19.25
C ARG A 369 18.44 1.91 19.75
N ILE A 370 19.39 1.59 18.87
CA ILE A 370 20.82 1.53 19.20
C ILE A 370 21.66 2.35 18.20
N ASP A 371 22.83 2.79 18.66
CA ASP A 371 23.83 3.46 17.84
C ASP A 371 24.87 2.46 17.33
N VAL A 372 25.11 2.46 16.02
CA VAL A 372 26.02 1.57 15.30
C VAL A 372 27.09 2.34 14.52
N ASP A 373 27.23 3.64 14.77
CA ASP A 373 28.30 4.46 14.23
C ASP A 373 29.54 4.44 15.16
N ASN A 374 30.75 4.58 14.60
CA ASN A 374 32.03 4.59 15.33
C ASN A 374 32.29 3.35 16.20
N ASN A 375 31.74 2.19 15.81
CA ASN A 375 31.69 0.97 16.62
C ASN A 375 32.77 -0.07 16.27
N ASP A 376 33.71 0.23 15.35
CA ASP A 376 34.64 -0.75 14.76
C ASP A 376 35.60 -1.39 15.78
N ASP A 377 36.38 -0.57 16.50
CA ASP A 377 37.36 -1.01 17.52
C ASP A 377 36.74 -1.17 18.94
N GLY A 378 35.42 -1.11 19.05
CA GLY A 378 34.72 -0.86 20.32
C GLY A 378 33.67 -1.90 20.71
N ALA A 379 32.73 -1.49 21.55
CA ALA A 379 31.50 -2.25 21.78
C ALA A 379 30.69 -2.32 20.47
N PRO A 380 29.94 -3.43 20.20
CA PRO A 380 29.25 -3.58 18.92
C PRO A 380 28.21 -2.49 18.63
N TYR A 381 27.64 -1.90 19.67
CA TYR A 381 26.75 -0.74 19.61
C TYR A 381 26.93 0.15 20.85
N SER A 382 26.45 1.39 20.78
CA SER A 382 26.24 2.25 21.95
C SER A 382 24.75 2.54 22.16
N ILE A 383 24.40 3.07 23.34
CA ILE A 383 23.03 3.49 23.63
C ILE A 383 22.88 4.99 23.36
N PRO A 384 21.90 5.43 22.54
CA PRO A 384 21.54 6.83 22.41
C PRO A 384 21.17 7.43 23.77
N SER A 385 21.87 8.49 24.20
CA SER A 385 21.75 9.04 25.56
C SER A 385 20.35 9.56 25.92
N ASP A 386 19.49 9.75 24.91
CA ASP A 386 18.12 10.20 25.03
C ASP A 386 17.09 9.05 25.08
N ASN A 387 17.48 7.78 24.96
CA ASN A 387 16.57 6.64 25.05
C ASN A 387 15.76 6.67 26.37
N PRO A 388 14.45 6.38 26.33
CA PRO A 388 13.52 6.70 27.42
C PRO A 388 13.83 6.00 28.75
N PHE A 389 14.41 4.80 28.71
CA PHE A 389 14.58 3.95 29.89
C PHE A 389 16.02 3.85 30.41
N VAL A 390 16.97 4.64 29.86
CA VAL A 390 18.40 4.64 30.24
C VAL A 390 18.65 4.90 31.74
N ARG A 391 17.72 5.60 32.41
CA ARG A 391 17.80 5.93 33.85
C ARG A 391 16.87 5.10 34.74
N GLU A 392 16.10 4.18 34.18
CA GLU A 392 15.15 3.34 34.93
C GLU A 392 15.85 2.06 35.42
N LYS A 393 15.90 1.87 36.75
CA LYS A 393 16.57 0.70 37.32
C LYS A 393 15.89 -0.60 36.88
N HIS A 394 16.71 -1.58 36.49
CA HIS A 394 16.28 -2.89 35.98
C HIS A 394 15.61 -2.88 34.58
N SER A 395 15.46 -1.72 33.93
CA SER A 395 15.12 -1.66 32.50
C SER A 395 16.33 -1.89 31.60
N ARG A 396 16.10 -2.37 30.38
CA ARG A 396 17.09 -2.44 29.31
C ARG A 396 17.22 -1.07 28.63
N PRO A 397 18.42 -0.47 28.57
CA PRO A 397 18.61 0.87 28.02
C PRO A 397 18.47 0.93 26.48
N GLU A 398 18.48 -0.22 25.80
CA GLU A 398 18.19 -0.38 24.37
C GLU A 398 16.73 -0.05 24.01
N ILE A 399 15.79 -0.15 24.97
CA ILE A 399 14.35 -0.06 24.68
C ILE A 399 13.95 1.37 24.29
N TYR A 400 13.33 1.48 23.11
CA TYR A 400 12.63 2.67 22.64
C TYR A 400 11.12 2.61 22.94
N ALA A 401 10.48 1.46 22.71
CA ALA A 401 9.06 1.22 23.01
C ALA A 401 8.83 -0.25 23.44
N TYR A 402 7.72 -0.53 24.11
CA TYR A 402 7.43 -1.83 24.71
C TYR A 402 5.93 -2.18 24.69
N GLY A 403 5.58 -3.38 25.16
CA GLY A 403 4.19 -3.83 25.18
C GLY A 403 3.65 -4.20 23.79
N VAL A 404 4.52 -4.64 22.88
CA VAL A 404 4.20 -5.12 21.52
C VAL A 404 4.29 -6.64 21.46
N ARG A 405 3.55 -7.28 20.54
CA ARG A 405 3.36 -8.74 20.49
C ARG A 405 4.27 -9.45 19.49
N ASN A 406 4.09 -9.17 18.20
CA ASN A 406 4.85 -9.71 17.09
C ASN A 406 4.77 -8.73 15.91
N MET A 407 5.43 -7.59 16.06
CA MET A 407 5.51 -6.57 15.00
C MET A 407 6.30 -7.13 13.81
N TRP A 408 5.65 -7.24 12.66
CA TRP A 408 6.25 -7.89 11.49
C TRP A 408 6.90 -6.89 10.53
N ARG A 409 6.12 -6.15 9.74
CA ARG A 409 6.65 -5.04 8.93
C ARG A 409 6.35 -3.70 9.57
N CYS A 410 7.39 -2.88 9.65
CA CYS A 410 7.29 -1.45 9.93
C CYS A 410 7.93 -0.63 8.81
N SER A 411 7.55 0.64 8.75
CA SER A 411 8.06 1.65 7.83
C SER A 411 8.21 2.98 8.54
N ILE A 412 9.00 3.89 7.95
CA ILE A 412 9.03 5.30 8.35
C ILE A 412 8.46 6.11 7.19
N ASP A 413 7.50 6.99 7.49
CA ASP A 413 6.98 7.95 6.53
C ASP A 413 8.12 8.89 6.08
N ARG A 414 8.53 8.80 4.80
CA ARG A 414 9.51 9.73 4.18
C ARG A 414 9.05 11.19 4.29
N GLY A 415 7.76 11.41 4.55
CA GLY A 415 7.07 12.68 4.62
C GLY A 415 6.57 13.12 3.26
N ASP A 416 5.53 13.95 3.26
CA ASP A 416 5.01 14.56 2.03
C ASP A 416 6.14 15.30 1.27
N PRO A 417 6.32 15.05 -0.05
CA PRO A 417 7.48 15.57 -0.78
C PRO A 417 7.63 17.10 -0.77
N MET A 418 6.52 17.84 -0.65
CA MET A 418 6.51 19.31 -0.70
C MET A 418 6.53 19.95 0.70
N THR A 419 5.69 19.45 1.61
CA THR A 419 5.47 20.04 2.93
C THR A 419 6.28 19.39 4.06
N ARG A 420 6.87 18.21 3.80
CA ARG A 420 7.49 17.31 4.78
C ARG A 420 6.53 16.82 5.88
N SER A 421 5.23 17.05 5.76
CA SER A 421 4.24 16.60 6.73
C SER A 421 4.28 15.07 6.91
N GLY A 422 4.19 14.62 8.16
CA GLY A 422 4.28 13.20 8.54
C GLY A 422 5.70 12.61 8.61
N ARG A 423 6.73 13.32 8.14
CA ARG A 423 8.11 12.80 8.07
C ARG A 423 8.61 12.24 9.40
N GLY A 424 9.17 11.04 9.38
CA GLY A 424 9.78 10.40 10.56
C GLY A 424 8.80 9.62 11.44
N ARG A 425 7.49 9.66 11.16
CA ARG A 425 6.52 8.79 11.86
C ARG A 425 6.73 7.33 11.47
N MET A 426 6.77 6.47 12.48
CA MET A 426 7.03 5.05 12.35
C MET A 426 5.71 4.29 12.42
N PHE A 427 5.34 3.61 11.33
CA PHE A 427 4.11 2.82 11.23
C PHE A 427 4.44 1.34 11.29
N CYS A 428 3.65 0.55 12.02
CA CYS A 428 3.82 -0.90 12.14
C CYS A 428 2.49 -1.64 12.00
N GLY A 429 2.55 -2.92 11.61
CA GLY A 429 1.49 -3.89 11.91
C GLY A 429 1.94 -4.82 13.03
N ASP A 430 1.12 -5.00 14.07
CA ASP A 430 1.35 -5.95 15.15
C ASP A 430 0.31 -7.09 15.10
N VAL A 431 0.80 -8.34 15.05
CA VAL A 431 -0.02 -9.52 14.77
C VAL A 431 -0.81 -9.95 16.00
N GLY A 432 -2.11 -10.10 15.83
CA GLY A 432 -3.09 -10.42 16.87
C GLY A 432 -2.95 -11.82 17.49
N GLN A 433 -3.57 -12.02 18.66
CA GLN A 433 -3.55 -13.34 19.32
C GLN A 433 -4.74 -14.23 18.93
N ASN A 434 -5.95 -13.68 18.90
CA ASN A 434 -7.22 -14.40 18.73
C ASN A 434 -8.39 -13.51 18.28
N LYS A 435 -8.38 -12.21 18.58
CA LYS A 435 -9.51 -11.29 18.42
C LYS A 435 -9.27 -10.18 17.41
N TYR A 436 -8.16 -9.46 17.49
CA TYR A 436 -7.85 -8.28 16.69
C TYR A 436 -6.39 -8.28 16.21
N GLU A 437 -6.21 -7.93 14.94
CA GLU A 437 -4.95 -7.47 14.36
C GLU A 437 -4.89 -5.94 14.47
N GLU A 438 -3.71 -5.34 14.61
CA GLU A 438 -3.58 -3.90 14.89
C GLU A 438 -2.47 -3.17 14.10
N VAL A 439 -2.67 -1.85 13.93
CA VAL A 439 -1.76 -0.94 13.21
C VAL A 439 -1.49 0.26 14.11
N ASP A 440 -0.20 0.54 14.31
CA ASP A 440 0.30 1.45 15.33
C ASP A 440 1.23 2.53 14.76
N ILE A 441 1.28 3.67 15.43
CA ILE A 441 2.33 4.69 15.26
C ILE A 441 3.24 4.62 16.48
N ILE A 442 4.54 4.43 16.25
CA ILE A 442 5.50 4.07 17.31
C ILE A 442 6.20 5.29 17.89
N GLU A 443 5.88 5.55 19.15
CA GLU A 443 6.33 6.72 19.91
C GLU A 443 7.36 6.36 20.98
N LYS A 444 8.19 7.34 21.30
CA LYS A 444 9.32 7.20 22.22
C LYS A 444 8.87 7.00 23.67
N GLY A 445 9.12 5.82 24.21
CA GLY A 445 8.67 5.39 25.53
C GLY A 445 7.29 4.73 25.54
N GLY A 446 6.64 4.61 24.38
CA GLY A 446 5.28 4.09 24.25
C GLY A 446 5.10 2.67 24.77
N ASN A 447 3.94 2.42 25.37
CA ASN A 447 3.46 1.11 25.77
C ASN A 447 2.28 0.71 24.89
N TYR A 448 2.40 -0.35 24.09
CA TYR A 448 1.34 -0.81 23.19
C TYR A 448 0.41 -1.85 23.84
N GLY A 449 0.55 -2.01 25.17
CA GLY A 449 -0.46 -2.66 26.01
C GLY A 449 -0.51 -4.19 25.95
N TRP A 450 0.13 -4.88 25.01
CA TRP A 450 0.23 -6.34 25.02
C TRP A 450 1.07 -6.82 26.23
N ARG A 451 0.68 -7.84 27.00
CA ARG A 451 -0.47 -8.75 26.85
C ARG A 451 -1.76 -8.37 27.60
N ALA A 452 -1.88 -7.12 28.07
CA ALA A 452 -3.08 -6.64 28.76
C ALA A 452 -4.22 -6.33 27.76
N LYS A 453 -3.89 -5.72 26.63
CA LYS A 453 -4.80 -5.44 25.50
C LYS A 453 -4.39 -6.21 24.25
N GLU A 454 -5.26 -6.14 23.24
CA GLU A 454 -5.19 -6.76 21.92
C GLU A 454 -6.22 -6.00 21.06
N GLY A 455 -5.75 -5.09 20.22
CA GLY A 455 -6.59 -4.02 19.68
C GLY A 455 -7.25 -3.19 20.78
N PHE A 456 -8.42 -2.63 20.47
CA PHE A 456 -9.25 -1.88 21.43
C PHE A 456 -9.88 -2.73 22.56
N SER A 457 -9.39 -3.95 22.83
CA SER A 457 -9.98 -4.91 23.77
C SER A 457 -8.97 -5.45 24.78
N CYS A 458 -9.37 -5.58 26.05
CA CYS A 458 -8.58 -6.34 27.03
C CYS A 458 -8.39 -7.80 26.57
N TYR A 459 -7.15 -8.28 26.59
CA TYR A 459 -6.78 -9.69 26.52
C TYR A 459 -6.75 -10.28 27.95
N ASP A 460 -5.67 -10.04 28.70
CA ASP A 460 -5.60 -10.38 30.12
C ASP A 460 -6.42 -9.37 30.93
N ARG A 461 -7.68 -9.71 31.20
CA ARG A 461 -8.59 -8.88 32.01
C ARG A 461 -8.03 -8.53 33.38
N LYS A 462 -7.25 -9.42 34.01
CA LYS A 462 -6.67 -9.16 35.34
C LYS A 462 -5.54 -8.13 35.24
N LEU A 463 -4.75 -8.16 34.18
CA LEU A 463 -3.75 -7.13 33.93
C LEU A 463 -4.45 -5.81 33.55
N CYS A 464 -5.27 -5.81 32.50
CA CYS A 464 -5.98 -4.67 31.94
C CYS A 464 -6.81 -3.85 32.97
N GLN A 465 -7.32 -4.49 34.02
CA GLN A 465 -8.08 -3.81 35.10
C GLN A 465 -7.22 -3.30 36.26
N ASN A 466 -6.03 -3.87 36.50
CA ASN A 466 -5.16 -3.51 37.64
C ASN A 466 -3.96 -2.65 37.25
N SER A 467 -3.71 -2.45 35.95
CA SER A 467 -2.54 -1.73 35.45
C SER A 467 -2.94 -0.39 34.82
N SER A 468 -2.41 0.68 35.39
CA SER A 468 -2.36 2.00 34.76
C SER A 468 -1.22 1.98 33.74
N LEU A 469 -1.44 1.33 32.60
CA LEU A 469 -0.40 1.02 31.60
C LEU A 469 0.15 2.26 30.88
N ASP A 470 -0.63 3.35 30.88
CA ASP A 470 -0.42 4.53 30.03
C ASP A 470 -0.26 4.12 28.56
N ASP A 471 -1.15 3.22 28.12
CA ASP A 471 -1.00 2.53 26.85
C ASP A 471 -1.55 3.32 25.66
N ILE A 472 -0.76 3.32 24.59
CA ILE A 472 -1.09 3.90 23.30
C ILE A 472 -1.96 2.88 22.56
N LEU A 473 -3.17 3.32 22.18
CA LEU A 473 -4.08 2.51 21.39
C LEU A 473 -3.71 2.59 19.90
N PRO A 474 -3.91 1.50 19.12
CA PRO A 474 -3.63 1.50 17.70
C PRO A 474 -4.49 2.49 16.92
N ILE A 475 -3.93 3.05 15.84
CA ILE A 475 -4.67 3.93 14.93
C ILE A 475 -5.77 3.19 14.16
N PHE A 476 -5.61 1.87 13.99
CA PHE A 476 -6.61 0.98 13.42
C PHE A 476 -6.45 -0.44 13.95
N ALA A 477 -7.56 -1.12 14.25
CA ALA A 477 -7.54 -2.54 14.59
C ALA A 477 -8.76 -3.25 14.00
N TYR A 478 -8.57 -4.45 13.44
CA TYR A 478 -9.61 -5.20 12.74
C TYR A 478 -9.74 -6.64 13.27
N PRO A 479 -10.98 -7.17 13.39
CA PRO A 479 -11.20 -8.46 14.04
C PRO A 479 -10.83 -9.67 13.18
N HIS A 480 -10.47 -10.80 13.81
CA HIS A 480 -10.02 -12.07 13.18
C HIS A 480 -11.04 -12.77 12.24
N LYS A 481 -12.18 -12.12 11.98
CA LYS A 481 -13.18 -12.49 10.96
C LYS A 481 -12.91 -11.83 9.59
N LEU A 482 -12.02 -10.83 9.53
CA LEU A 482 -11.68 -10.09 8.30
C LEU A 482 -10.28 -10.45 7.78
N GLY A 483 -9.31 -10.59 8.69
CA GLY A 483 -7.97 -11.15 8.44
C GLY A 483 -7.50 -11.93 9.67
N LYS A 484 -6.24 -12.36 9.74
CA LYS A 484 -5.65 -13.09 10.91
C LYS A 484 -4.12 -12.98 11.04
N SER A 485 -3.50 -12.03 10.36
CA SER A 485 -2.08 -11.69 10.51
C SER A 485 -1.87 -10.41 9.70
N VAL A 486 -1.89 -9.26 10.37
CA VAL A 486 -1.53 -7.99 9.71
C VAL A 486 -0.07 -8.06 9.28
N THR A 487 0.19 -7.77 8.01
CA THR A 487 1.55 -7.74 7.47
C THR A 487 2.28 -6.47 7.89
N GLY A 488 1.55 -5.37 8.11
CA GLY A 488 2.10 -4.01 8.12
C GLY A 488 2.08 -3.40 6.71
N GLY A 489 2.67 -2.22 6.56
CA GLY A 489 2.56 -1.42 5.34
C GLY A 489 3.41 -0.14 5.34
N TYR A 490 3.16 0.74 4.35
CA TYR A 490 3.90 1.98 4.13
C TYR A 490 2.94 3.13 3.80
N ILE A 491 3.29 4.34 4.24
CA ILE A 491 2.73 5.57 3.66
C ILE A 491 3.30 5.71 2.25
N TYR A 492 2.49 5.65 1.19
CA TYR A 492 2.99 5.87 -0.16
C TYR A 492 3.49 7.33 -0.29
N ARG A 493 4.75 7.48 -0.70
CA ARG A 493 5.42 8.78 -0.96
C ARG A 493 6.13 8.83 -2.32
N GLY A 494 5.84 7.87 -3.20
CA GLY A 494 6.42 7.78 -4.53
C GLY A 494 6.00 8.92 -5.47
N CYS A 495 6.67 8.98 -6.61
CA CYS A 495 6.46 10.00 -7.62
C CYS A 495 5.35 9.62 -8.61
N GLN A 496 5.29 8.36 -9.05
CA GLN A 496 4.57 7.92 -10.25
C GLN A 496 3.04 7.86 -10.09
N MET A 497 2.52 7.64 -8.87
CA MET A 497 1.09 7.46 -8.60
C MET A 497 0.60 8.53 -7.60
N PRO A 498 0.45 9.80 -8.03
CA PRO A 498 0.28 10.94 -7.12
C PRO A 498 -1.01 10.94 -6.29
N ASN A 499 -2.04 10.19 -6.69
CA ASN A 499 -3.27 10.01 -5.90
C ASN A 499 -3.05 9.17 -4.63
N LEU A 500 -1.99 8.35 -4.58
CA LEU A 500 -1.68 7.49 -3.42
C LEU A 500 -0.94 8.24 -2.30
N ASN A 501 -0.42 9.46 -2.56
CA ASN A 501 0.39 10.21 -1.60
C ASN A 501 -0.33 10.40 -0.25
N GLY A 502 0.27 9.86 0.82
CA GLY A 502 -0.28 9.93 2.17
C GLY A 502 -1.26 8.83 2.55
N LEU A 503 -1.55 7.86 1.66
CA LEU A 503 -2.25 6.63 2.04
C LEU A 503 -1.27 5.67 2.73
N TYR A 504 -1.60 5.22 3.94
CA TYR A 504 -0.95 4.05 4.55
C TYR A 504 -1.53 2.79 3.90
N ILE A 505 -0.80 2.18 2.98
CA ILE A 505 -1.22 0.96 2.27
C ILE A 505 -0.57 -0.25 2.95
N PHE A 506 -1.40 -1.21 3.36
CA PHE A 506 -1.02 -2.36 4.16
C PHE A 506 -1.80 -3.62 3.78
N GLY A 507 -1.38 -4.77 4.28
CA GLY A 507 -1.97 -6.07 3.93
C GLY A 507 -2.21 -6.98 5.13
N ASP A 508 -2.89 -8.09 4.87
CA ASP A 508 -3.09 -9.21 5.81
C ASP A 508 -2.67 -10.53 5.16
N PHE A 509 -1.66 -11.20 5.73
CA PHE A 509 -1.04 -12.42 5.22
C PHE A 509 -2.02 -13.60 5.13
N MET A 510 -2.97 -13.72 6.06
CA MET A 510 -3.86 -14.89 6.16
C MET A 510 -5.13 -14.79 5.31
N SER A 511 -5.59 -13.60 4.97
CA SER A 511 -6.72 -13.35 4.08
C SER A 511 -6.28 -12.98 2.66
N GLY A 512 -5.14 -12.32 2.50
CA GLY A 512 -4.69 -11.72 1.26
C GLY A 512 -5.38 -10.40 0.92
N ARG A 513 -5.99 -9.72 1.91
CA ARG A 513 -6.62 -8.41 1.71
C ARG A 513 -5.56 -7.32 1.68
N LEU A 514 -5.73 -6.38 0.74
CA LEU A 514 -5.04 -5.09 0.71
C LEU A 514 -6.00 -4.03 1.23
N MET A 515 -5.47 -3.11 2.03
CA MET A 515 -6.24 -2.10 2.78
C MET A 515 -5.48 -0.78 2.76
N SER A 516 -6.19 0.32 2.99
CA SER A 516 -5.56 1.63 3.19
C SER A 516 -6.16 2.40 4.36
N LEU A 517 -5.33 3.20 5.03
CA LEU A 517 -5.74 4.24 5.95
C LEU A 517 -5.33 5.62 5.41
N LYS A 518 -6.19 6.63 5.56
CA LYS A 518 -5.90 8.03 5.23
C LYS A 518 -6.18 8.92 6.43
N GLU A 519 -5.17 9.68 6.85
CA GLU A 519 -5.28 10.62 7.96
C GLU A 519 -6.04 11.88 7.55
N ASN A 520 -7.09 12.24 8.28
CA ASN A 520 -7.71 13.55 8.19
C ASN A 520 -6.87 14.56 8.98
N ALA A 521 -6.02 15.31 8.29
CA ALA A 521 -5.11 16.31 8.88
C ALA A 521 -5.79 17.43 9.69
N LEU A 522 -7.14 17.54 9.68
CA LEU A 522 -7.90 18.49 10.49
C LEU A 522 -8.46 17.89 11.79
N THR A 523 -8.63 16.56 11.87
CA THR A 523 -9.21 15.88 13.05
C THR A 523 -8.30 14.85 13.70
N GLY A 524 -7.25 14.38 13.00
CA GLY A 524 -6.40 13.27 13.42
C GLY A 524 -7.05 11.88 13.26
N GLU A 525 -8.26 11.82 12.70
CA GLU A 525 -8.99 10.55 12.49
C GLU A 525 -8.48 9.84 11.23
N TRP A 526 -8.39 8.51 11.30
CA TRP A 526 -7.98 7.67 10.19
C TRP A 526 -9.19 7.08 9.46
N GLN A 527 -9.43 7.55 8.23
CA GLN A 527 -10.39 6.96 7.31
C GLN A 527 -9.83 5.63 6.79
N TYR A 528 -10.67 4.59 6.70
CA TYR A 528 -10.30 3.26 6.22
C TYR A 528 -11.02 2.94 4.90
N ASN A 529 -10.29 2.42 3.92
CA ASN A 529 -10.81 1.92 2.65
C ASN A 529 -10.20 0.53 2.34
N GLU A 530 -11.01 -0.38 1.78
CA GLU A 530 -10.50 -1.61 1.15
C GLU A 530 -9.78 -1.26 -0.16
N ILE A 531 -8.79 -2.07 -0.56
CA ILE A 531 -8.20 -2.03 -1.90
C ILE A 531 -8.65 -3.27 -2.68
N CYS A 532 -9.15 -3.04 -3.89
CA CYS A 532 -9.61 -4.06 -4.82
C CYS A 532 -8.74 -4.05 -6.08
N MET A 533 -8.57 -5.22 -6.71
CA MET A 533 -8.01 -5.27 -8.07
C MET A 533 -9.03 -4.75 -9.07
N GLY A 534 -8.65 -3.73 -9.83
CA GLY A 534 -9.46 -3.14 -10.89
C GLY A 534 -9.78 -4.15 -11.98
N ARG A 535 -10.99 -4.09 -12.55
CA ARG A 535 -11.49 -5.16 -13.45
C ARG A 535 -11.76 -4.67 -14.86
N GLY A 536 -11.58 -5.57 -15.83
CA GLY A 536 -11.86 -5.29 -17.24
C GLY A 536 -11.02 -4.12 -17.72
N GLN A 537 -11.67 -3.03 -18.14
CA GLN A 537 -10.98 -1.82 -18.61
C GLN A 537 -10.05 -1.18 -17.58
N THR A 538 -10.32 -1.27 -16.27
CA THR A 538 -9.53 -0.55 -15.25
C THR A 538 -8.04 -0.93 -15.25
N CYS A 539 -7.71 -2.20 -15.53
CA CYS A 539 -6.33 -2.68 -15.60
C CYS A 539 -5.90 -3.10 -17.02
N ARG A 540 -6.63 -2.75 -18.08
CA ARG A 540 -6.37 -3.22 -19.46
C ARG A 540 -5.25 -2.42 -20.17
N PHE A 541 -4.13 -2.24 -19.48
CA PHE A 541 -2.93 -1.57 -20.00
C PHE A 541 -1.78 -2.58 -20.16
N PRO A 542 -0.75 -2.29 -20.97
CA PRO A 542 0.43 -3.14 -21.09
C PRO A 542 1.07 -3.42 -19.72
N LYS A 543 1.54 -4.66 -19.54
CA LYS A 543 2.14 -5.20 -18.30
C LYS A 543 1.26 -5.30 -17.04
N LEU A 544 0.07 -4.70 -17.01
CA LEU A 544 -0.75 -4.72 -15.79
C LEU A 544 -1.49 -6.06 -15.60
N ILE A 545 -1.59 -6.46 -14.33
CA ILE A 545 -2.35 -7.63 -13.85
C ILE A 545 -3.37 -7.22 -12.78
N ASP A 546 -4.47 -7.98 -12.69
CA ASP A 546 -5.59 -7.84 -11.76
C ASP A 546 -5.66 -8.97 -10.72
N SER A 547 -4.55 -9.69 -10.51
CA SER A 547 -4.46 -10.85 -9.63
C SER A 547 -3.06 -10.98 -9.00
N TYR A 548 -3.01 -11.44 -7.75
CA TYR A 548 -1.77 -11.68 -6.99
C TYR A 548 -1.91 -12.90 -6.08
N TYR A 549 -0.79 -13.47 -5.63
CA TYR A 549 -0.83 -14.58 -4.68
C TYR A 549 -1.25 -14.14 -3.27
N LYS A 550 -2.10 -14.96 -2.65
CA LYS A 550 -2.84 -14.64 -1.43
C LYS A 550 -1.96 -14.28 -0.23
N TYR A 551 -0.85 -14.97 -0.01
CA TYR A 551 -0.05 -14.79 1.22
C TYR A 551 0.86 -13.58 1.07
N ILE A 552 0.39 -12.40 1.49
CA ILE A 552 1.16 -11.14 1.49
C ILE A 552 2.18 -11.20 2.62
N ILE A 553 3.44 -11.52 2.28
CA ILE A 553 4.53 -11.70 3.23
C ILE A 553 5.03 -10.35 3.75
N SER A 554 5.20 -9.34 2.89
CA SER A 554 5.95 -8.14 3.26
C SER A 554 5.66 -6.96 2.32
N PHE A 555 6.12 -5.77 2.70
CA PHE A 555 6.03 -4.55 1.89
C PHE A 555 7.41 -3.86 1.80
N ALA A 556 7.63 -3.14 0.71
CA ALA A 556 8.85 -2.39 0.46
C ALA A 556 8.59 -1.15 -0.39
N GLU A 557 9.51 -0.19 -0.34
CA GLU A 557 9.58 0.90 -1.31
C GLU A 557 10.89 0.82 -2.11
N ASP A 558 10.88 1.33 -3.35
CA ASP A 558 12.12 1.60 -4.07
C ASP A 558 12.73 2.96 -3.68
N GLU A 559 13.89 3.28 -4.25
CA GLU A 559 14.62 4.52 -3.99
C GLU A 559 13.85 5.79 -4.42
N ALA A 560 12.87 5.67 -5.32
CA ALA A 560 11.96 6.74 -5.72
C ALA A 560 10.70 6.82 -4.82
N GLY A 561 10.55 5.94 -3.84
CA GLY A 561 9.38 5.85 -2.94
C GLY A 561 8.19 5.09 -3.53
N GLU A 562 8.37 4.38 -4.66
CA GLU A 562 7.30 3.59 -5.24
C GLU A 562 7.02 2.33 -4.41
N LEU A 563 5.75 2.01 -4.19
CA LEU A 563 5.34 0.93 -3.30
C LEU A 563 5.29 -0.44 -3.98
N TYR A 564 5.84 -1.43 -3.27
CA TYR A 564 5.85 -2.84 -3.63
C TYR A 564 5.32 -3.68 -2.47
N PHE A 565 4.72 -4.83 -2.80
CA PHE A 565 4.50 -5.90 -1.82
C PHE A 565 5.03 -7.24 -2.33
N LEU A 566 5.43 -8.06 -1.36
CA LEU A 566 6.07 -9.36 -1.55
C LEU A 566 5.07 -10.41 -1.08
N ALA A 567 4.76 -11.39 -1.92
CA ALA A 567 3.75 -12.40 -1.64
C ALA A 567 4.15 -13.79 -2.16
N THR A 568 3.42 -14.83 -1.77
CA THR A 568 3.70 -16.20 -2.21
C THR A 568 2.43 -17.04 -2.43
N GLY A 569 2.50 -17.98 -3.37
CA GLY A 569 1.50 -19.05 -3.50
C GLY A 569 1.66 -20.16 -2.45
N SER A 570 2.82 -20.24 -1.77
CA SER A 570 3.14 -21.24 -0.76
C SER A 570 4.04 -20.65 0.34
N PRO A 571 3.57 -20.50 1.58
CA PRO A 571 4.32 -19.84 2.66
C PRO A 571 5.30 -20.80 3.34
N SER A 572 6.34 -21.22 2.61
CA SER A 572 7.40 -22.12 3.07
C SER A 572 8.76 -21.61 2.59
N ALA A 573 9.76 -21.56 3.47
CA ALA A 573 11.12 -21.08 3.19
C ALA A 573 11.82 -21.79 2.02
N THR A 574 11.33 -22.95 1.59
CA THR A 574 11.90 -23.76 0.50
C THR A 574 11.15 -23.61 -0.83
N ALA A 575 9.90 -23.14 -0.82
CA ALA A 575 9.03 -23.14 -1.98
C ALA A 575 9.27 -21.93 -2.89
N ARG A 576 9.59 -22.18 -4.18
CA ARG A 576 9.81 -21.15 -5.22
C ARG A 576 8.50 -20.52 -5.75
N ALA A 577 7.60 -20.16 -4.84
CA ALA A 577 6.27 -19.62 -5.14
C ALA A 577 6.15 -18.11 -4.83
N GLY A 578 7.26 -17.46 -4.45
CA GLY A 578 7.33 -16.05 -4.13
C GLY A 578 7.40 -15.13 -5.35
N VAL A 579 6.70 -14.00 -5.25
CA VAL A 579 6.56 -12.95 -6.28
C VAL A 579 6.60 -11.57 -5.60
N ILE A 580 7.10 -10.56 -6.31
CA ILE A 580 7.02 -9.15 -5.91
C ILE A 580 6.18 -8.40 -6.93
N TYR A 581 5.23 -7.60 -6.43
CA TYR A 581 4.29 -6.80 -7.20
C TYR A 581 4.50 -5.31 -6.88
N LYS A 582 4.59 -4.46 -7.90
CA LYS A 582 4.48 -3.01 -7.78
C LYS A 582 3.00 -2.62 -7.68
N VAL A 583 2.65 -1.71 -6.78
CA VAL A 583 1.31 -1.14 -6.67
C VAL A 583 1.15 -0.01 -7.68
N VAL A 584 0.10 -0.06 -8.52
CA VAL A 584 -0.16 0.93 -9.58
C VAL A 584 -1.59 1.47 -9.46
N ASP A 585 -1.73 2.79 -9.44
CA ASP A 585 -3.02 3.47 -9.69
C ASP A 585 -3.16 3.71 -11.21
N PRO A 586 -4.08 3.02 -11.91
CA PRO A 586 -4.35 3.26 -13.33
C PRO A 586 -5.16 4.54 -13.57
N SER A 587 -5.84 5.06 -12.55
CA SER A 587 -6.71 6.25 -12.69
C SER A 587 -5.90 7.54 -12.81
N ARG A 588 -4.65 7.56 -12.35
CA ARG A 588 -3.70 8.65 -12.58
C ARG A 588 -2.24 8.24 -12.40
N ARG A 589 -1.45 8.50 -13.43
CA ARG A 589 0.02 8.56 -13.34
C ARG A 589 0.49 10.02 -13.22
N ALA A 590 1.70 10.22 -12.71
CA ALA A 590 2.35 11.53 -12.78
C ALA A 590 2.70 11.90 -14.25
N PRO A 591 2.82 13.20 -14.59
CA PRO A 591 3.14 13.61 -15.94
C PRO A 591 4.43 12.97 -16.48
N PRO A 592 4.49 12.65 -17.79
CA PRO A 592 5.69 12.11 -18.44
C PRO A 592 6.95 12.91 -18.07
N GLY A 593 8.06 12.20 -17.88
CA GLY A 593 9.35 12.76 -17.54
C GLY A 593 9.48 13.24 -16.09
N LYS A 594 8.39 13.56 -15.38
CA LYS A 594 8.45 14.09 -14.00
C LYS A 594 9.15 13.13 -13.04
N CYS A 595 8.96 11.83 -13.25
CA CYS A 595 9.55 10.76 -12.43
C CYS A 595 10.71 10.05 -13.14
N SER A 596 11.24 10.62 -14.22
CA SER A 596 12.36 10.05 -14.96
C SER A 596 13.65 10.21 -14.17
N VAL A 597 14.11 9.14 -13.53
CA VAL A 597 15.41 9.11 -12.85
C VAL A 597 16.45 8.47 -13.76
N LYS A 598 17.69 8.96 -13.69
CA LYS A 598 18.85 8.41 -14.40
C LYS A 598 19.75 7.69 -13.38
N PRO A 599 19.67 6.35 -13.26
CA PRO A 599 20.41 5.63 -12.24
C PRO A 599 21.93 5.75 -12.41
N SER A 600 22.64 5.79 -11.29
CA SER A 600 24.10 5.77 -11.23
C SER A 600 24.62 4.40 -11.68
N PRO A 601 25.65 4.36 -12.54
CA PRO A 601 26.16 3.10 -13.09
C PRO A 601 26.90 2.29 -12.03
N VAL A 602 26.57 1.00 -11.93
CA VAL A 602 27.19 0.05 -11.00
C VAL A 602 27.96 -1.01 -11.79
N LYS A 603 29.16 -1.37 -11.32
CA LYS A 603 29.95 -2.46 -11.92
C LYS A 603 29.26 -3.78 -11.65
N ILE A 604 29.09 -4.61 -12.66
CA ILE A 604 28.42 -5.92 -12.54
C ILE A 604 29.47 -7.03 -12.71
N LYS A 605 29.43 -8.04 -11.85
CA LYS A 605 30.18 -9.30 -12.02
C LYS A 605 29.22 -10.49 -11.92
N GLY A 606 29.40 -11.46 -12.82
CA GLY A 606 28.46 -12.57 -12.99
C GLY A 606 27.60 -12.39 -14.24
N LYS A 607 26.55 -13.20 -14.35
CA LYS A 607 25.57 -13.15 -15.45
C LYS A 607 24.34 -12.37 -15.01
N LEU A 608 23.70 -11.70 -15.95
CA LEU A 608 22.37 -11.13 -15.76
C LEU A 608 21.31 -12.17 -16.11
N ILE A 609 20.31 -12.28 -15.24
CA ILE A 609 19.09 -13.04 -15.44
C ILE A 609 17.99 -12.01 -15.70
N HIS A 610 17.59 -11.87 -16.96
CA HIS A 610 16.51 -10.95 -17.32
C HIS A 610 15.18 -11.42 -16.72
N PHE A 611 14.41 -10.47 -16.19
CA PHE A 611 13.09 -10.76 -15.64
C PHE A 611 12.07 -10.94 -16.78
N HIS A 612 11.26 -11.98 -16.65
CA HIS A 612 10.08 -12.22 -17.47
C HIS A 612 8.92 -12.55 -16.53
N PRO A 613 7.80 -11.82 -16.61
CA PRO A 613 6.62 -12.10 -15.79
C PRO A 613 5.98 -13.44 -16.15
N LYS A 614 5.20 -13.99 -15.23
CA LYS A 614 4.54 -15.30 -15.37
C LYS A 614 3.02 -15.21 -15.38
N GLU A 615 2.44 -14.20 -14.75
CA GLU A 615 1.00 -13.96 -14.77
C GLU A 615 0.56 -13.37 -16.13
N GLU A 616 -0.60 -13.77 -16.63
CA GLU A 616 -1.15 -13.27 -17.90
C GLU A 616 -1.65 -11.83 -17.74
N PHE A 617 -1.18 -10.91 -18.59
CA PHE A 617 -1.61 -9.50 -18.57
C PHE A 617 -3.10 -9.37 -18.90
N VAL A 618 -3.79 -8.41 -18.27
CA VAL A 618 -5.24 -8.17 -18.48
C VAL A 618 -5.57 -7.85 -19.94
N ILE A 619 -4.62 -7.29 -20.69
CA ILE A 619 -4.78 -6.98 -22.12
C ILE A 619 -4.82 -8.22 -23.02
N ASP A 620 -4.19 -9.33 -22.63
CA ASP A 620 -4.15 -10.60 -23.38
C ASP A 620 -5.27 -11.58 -22.98
N LYS A 621 -5.79 -11.46 -21.74
CA LYS A 621 -6.92 -12.27 -21.23
C LYS A 621 -8.11 -12.19 -22.19
N LYS A 622 -8.42 -13.30 -22.88
CA LYS A 622 -9.55 -13.38 -23.81
C LYS A 622 -10.86 -13.06 -23.08
N LEU A 623 -11.67 -12.18 -23.68
CA LEU A 623 -12.94 -11.77 -23.11
C LEU A 623 -13.90 -12.98 -23.08
N THR A 624 -14.07 -13.60 -21.91
CA THR A 624 -15.00 -14.72 -21.74
C THR A 624 -16.43 -14.22 -21.82
N THR A 625 -16.98 -14.22 -23.04
CA THR A 625 -18.41 -13.96 -23.30
C THR A 625 -19.24 -15.10 -22.71
N THR A 626 -19.51 -15.04 -21.41
CA THR A 626 -20.43 -15.94 -20.73
C THR A 626 -21.78 -15.87 -21.44
N PRO A 627 -22.27 -16.97 -22.06
CA PRO A 627 -23.55 -16.93 -22.74
C PRO A 627 -24.67 -16.58 -21.76
N VAL A 628 -25.58 -15.70 -22.17
CA VAL A 628 -26.82 -15.45 -21.42
C VAL A 628 -27.53 -16.81 -21.26
N PRO A 629 -27.90 -17.24 -20.03
CA PRO A 629 -28.46 -18.57 -19.81
C PRO A 629 -29.86 -18.68 -20.44
N THR A 630 -29.92 -19.19 -21.67
CA THR A 630 -31.18 -19.40 -22.39
C THR A 630 -32.03 -20.46 -21.69
N THR A 631 -33.10 -20.03 -21.03
CA THR A 631 -34.04 -20.89 -20.31
C THR A 631 -34.68 -21.92 -21.24
N THR A 632 -34.11 -23.13 -21.29
CA THR A 632 -34.53 -24.18 -22.22
C THR A 632 -35.03 -25.41 -21.46
N THR A 633 -36.33 -25.47 -21.22
CA THR A 633 -37.00 -26.58 -20.52
C THR A 633 -36.85 -27.88 -21.31
N ARG A 634 -36.07 -28.85 -20.82
CA ARG A 634 -35.96 -30.19 -21.43
C ARG A 634 -36.77 -31.22 -20.67
N THR A 635 -37.89 -31.61 -21.25
CA THR A 635 -38.73 -32.73 -20.83
C THR A 635 -37.96 -34.04 -20.83
N THR A 636 -38.16 -34.89 -19.83
CA THR A 636 -37.61 -36.25 -19.78
C THR A 636 -38.41 -37.20 -20.66
N THR A 637 -37.74 -38.00 -21.48
CA THR A 637 -38.34 -39.14 -22.19
C THR A 637 -37.37 -40.32 -22.15
N THR A 638 -37.90 -41.52 -21.92
CA THR A 638 -37.13 -42.74 -21.63
C THR A 638 -37.24 -43.76 -22.75
N THR A 639 -36.11 -44.34 -23.16
CA THR A 639 -36.04 -45.58 -23.96
C THR A 639 -34.99 -46.53 -23.35
N ARG A 640 -35.12 -47.85 -23.59
CA ARG A 640 -34.52 -48.88 -22.71
C ARG A 640 -34.26 -50.21 -23.45
N ARG A 641 -33.03 -50.75 -23.39
CA ARG A 641 -32.61 -52.19 -23.38
C ARG A 641 -31.13 -52.36 -23.81
N PRO A 642 -30.48 -53.53 -23.59
CA PRO A 642 -30.70 -54.60 -22.60
C PRO A 642 -29.43 -54.88 -21.73
N LEU A 643 -29.39 -55.99 -20.97
CA LEU A 643 -28.32 -56.37 -20.02
C LEU A 643 -27.86 -57.84 -20.15
N PRO A 644 -26.56 -58.15 -19.90
CA PRO A 644 -26.06 -59.49 -19.54
C PRO A 644 -25.96 -59.71 -17.99
N PRO A 645 -25.70 -60.94 -17.49
CA PRO A 645 -26.02 -61.36 -16.10
C PRO A 645 -24.88 -61.38 -15.05
N LEU A 646 -25.24 -61.59 -13.78
CA LEU A 646 -24.40 -61.58 -12.57
C LEU A 646 -23.93 -62.97 -12.07
N LYS A 647 -23.00 -62.98 -11.09
CA LYS A 647 -22.75 -64.07 -10.11
C LYS A 647 -22.65 -63.54 -8.65
N PRO A 648 -22.80 -64.38 -7.60
CA PRO A 648 -23.32 -63.95 -6.28
C PRO A 648 -22.30 -63.65 -5.14
N PRO A 649 -22.74 -63.15 -3.96
CA PRO A 649 -21.89 -62.61 -2.87
C PRO A 649 -21.82 -63.46 -1.57
N ILE A 650 -20.94 -63.07 -0.63
CA ILE A 650 -20.83 -63.59 0.76
C ILE A 650 -20.70 -62.42 1.79
N PHE A 651 -20.99 -62.67 3.08
CA PHE A 651 -21.37 -61.69 4.13
C PHE A 651 -20.25 -61.14 5.05
N LYS A 652 -20.61 -60.10 5.85
CA LYS A 652 -19.84 -59.51 6.97
C LYS A 652 -20.04 -60.26 8.30
N PRO A 653 -19.21 -60.04 9.34
CA PRO A 653 -19.72 -59.34 10.54
C PRO A 653 -18.72 -58.39 11.28
N THR A 654 -19.14 -57.81 12.40
CA THR A 654 -18.47 -56.70 13.14
C THR A 654 -18.04 -57.10 14.59
N PRO A 655 -16.96 -56.53 15.17
CA PRO A 655 -16.62 -56.66 16.61
C PRO A 655 -17.02 -55.43 17.51
N PRO A 656 -16.94 -55.52 18.86
CA PRO A 656 -17.71 -54.64 19.77
C PRO A 656 -16.91 -53.69 20.72
N ARG A 657 -17.46 -53.39 21.92
CA ARG A 657 -17.25 -52.18 22.75
C ARG A 657 -16.37 -52.40 24.02
N ARG A 658 -15.74 -51.32 24.52
CA ARG A 658 -14.87 -51.21 25.74
C ARG A 658 -15.28 -52.04 26.99
N LYS A 659 -14.27 -52.59 27.69
CA LYS A 659 -14.15 -52.69 29.17
C LYS A 659 -12.67 -52.45 29.61
N SER A 660 -12.33 -52.58 30.90
CA SER A 660 -11.15 -51.94 31.55
C SER A 660 -10.33 -52.86 32.50
N LYS A 661 -9.24 -52.30 33.08
CA LYS A 661 -8.20 -52.88 33.98
C LYS A 661 -7.09 -53.70 33.29
N SER A 662 -5.90 -53.92 33.88
CA SER A 662 -4.98 -53.06 34.68
C SER A 662 -3.61 -53.76 34.84
N THR A 663 -2.54 -52.99 35.13
CA THR A 663 -1.32 -53.40 35.89
C THR A 663 -0.67 -54.79 35.64
N THR A 664 0.51 -54.84 35.00
CA THR A 664 1.80 -55.23 35.65
C THR A 664 3.01 -55.22 34.68
N THR A 665 4.19 -54.88 35.23
CA THR A 665 5.57 -55.15 34.74
C THR A 665 6.07 -56.52 35.27
N PRO A 666 7.27 -57.10 34.94
CA PRO A 666 8.50 -56.46 34.42
C PRO A 666 9.36 -57.24 33.37
N THR A 667 10.37 -56.51 32.85
CA THR A 667 11.78 -56.88 32.55
C THR A 667 12.23 -58.36 32.46
N THR A 668 12.93 -58.75 31.37
CA THR A 668 14.31 -59.30 31.42
C THR A 668 15.00 -59.46 30.04
N THR A 669 16.31 -59.74 30.07
CA THR A 669 17.33 -59.49 29.02
C THR A 669 17.90 -60.74 28.32
N ARG A 670 18.54 -60.52 27.14
CA ARG A 670 19.92 -60.96 26.74
C ARG A 670 20.10 -62.07 25.68
N ALA A 671 20.98 -61.77 24.70
CA ALA A 671 21.82 -62.67 23.88
C ALA A 671 21.14 -63.67 22.89
N GLN A 672 21.72 -64.05 21.74
CA GLN A 672 22.98 -63.67 21.05
C GLN A 672 22.76 -63.70 19.49
N THR A 673 23.70 -63.86 18.52
CA THR A 673 25.07 -64.42 18.46
C THR A 673 25.92 -63.78 17.32
N LYS A 674 27.02 -64.45 16.94
CA LYS A 674 28.07 -64.14 15.93
C LYS A 674 27.62 -64.47 14.49
N ILE A 675 28.00 -63.76 13.41
CA ILE A 675 29.33 -63.37 12.83
C ILE A 675 30.01 -64.51 12.03
N PRO A 676 30.37 -64.24 10.75
CA PRO A 676 31.77 -64.43 10.29
C PRO A 676 32.53 -63.11 10.00
N THR A 677 33.86 -63.16 10.08
CA THR A 677 34.83 -62.09 9.73
C THR A 677 35.73 -62.58 8.56
N ARG A 678 36.63 -61.82 7.91
CA ARG A 678 37.89 -61.25 8.46
C ARG A 678 38.71 -60.46 7.42
N ASN A 679 39.57 -59.55 7.89
CA ASN A 679 40.44 -58.62 7.14
C ASN A 679 41.90 -59.20 7.00
N PRO A 680 43.01 -58.43 6.86
CA PRO A 680 43.36 -57.20 6.08
C PRO A 680 44.72 -57.33 5.32
N THR A 681 45.20 -56.26 4.67
CA THR A 681 46.66 -55.97 4.46
C THR A 681 46.91 -54.44 4.30
N SER A 682 48.16 -53.95 4.25
CA SER A 682 48.51 -52.57 4.65
C SER A 682 49.75 -51.91 3.98
N THR A 683 49.79 -50.56 3.96
CA THR A 683 50.99 -49.64 3.94
C THR A 683 51.87 -49.62 2.65
N PRO A 684 52.53 -48.49 2.24
CA PRO A 684 53.71 -47.89 2.92
C PRO A 684 53.91 -46.34 2.87
N VAL A 685 54.79 -45.82 3.76
CA VAL A 685 55.25 -44.41 4.01
C VAL A 685 56.54 -44.47 4.89
N PRO A 686 57.53 -43.51 4.97
CA PRO A 686 57.93 -42.31 4.17
C PRO A 686 59.42 -42.33 3.69
N THR A 687 59.94 -41.19 3.14
CA THR A 687 61.39 -40.79 3.14
C THR A 687 61.50 -39.25 2.96
N THR A 688 62.29 -38.35 3.58
CA THR A 688 63.33 -38.29 4.66
C THR A 688 64.82 -38.07 4.29
N VAL A 689 65.26 -36.81 4.11
CA VAL A 689 66.65 -36.27 4.20
C VAL A 689 66.53 -34.86 4.84
N ALA A 690 66.98 -34.57 6.06
CA ALA A 690 68.34 -34.18 6.52
C ALA A 690 68.87 -32.85 5.90
N SER A 691 69.58 -31.95 6.59
CA SER A 691 70.39 -32.09 7.82
C SER A 691 70.36 -30.84 8.74
N SER A 692 71.23 -30.79 9.77
CA SER A 692 71.19 -29.88 10.93
C SER A 692 72.27 -28.79 10.96
N THR A 693 72.04 -27.67 11.67
CA THR A 693 72.92 -27.15 12.76
C THR A 693 72.38 -25.87 13.44
N THR A 694 72.69 -25.72 14.73
CA THR A 694 72.66 -24.51 15.59
C THR A 694 73.96 -23.68 15.39
N PRO A 695 74.14 -22.40 15.85
CA PRO A 695 73.73 -21.92 17.19
C PRO A 695 73.41 -20.40 17.43
N GLU A 696 72.95 -20.15 18.66
CA GLU A 696 73.23 -18.99 19.54
C GLU A 696 72.79 -17.54 19.23
N ARG A 697 72.95 -16.71 20.27
CA ARG A 697 72.47 -15.33 20.49
C ARG A 697 73.69 -14.44 20.80
N PRO A 698 73.65 -13.11 20.60
CA PRO A 698 73.43 -12.24 21.77
C PRO A 698 72.71 -10.89 21.49
N LEU A 699 72.60 -10.11 22.57
CA LEU A 699 72.32 -8.64 22.67
C LEU A 699 73.57 -7.81 22.22
N PRO A 700 73.72 -6.45 22.40
CA PRO A 700 72.88 -5.44 23.10
C PRO A 700 72.74 -4.01 22.43
N THR A 701 71.94 -3.10 23.03
CA THR A 701 72.18 -1.60 23.17
C THR A 701 72.37 -0.70 21.91
N LEU A 702 72.31 0.66 21.91
CA LEU A 702 71.77 1.73 22.77
C LEU A 702 71.60 3.06 21.96
N THR A 703 71.06 4.10 22.61
CA THR A 703 71.22 5.55 22.34
C THR A 703 70.67 6.20 21.06
N SER A 704 69.91 7.28 21.26
CA SER A 704 69.57 8.33 20.28
C SER A 704 70.78 9.24 19.97
N PRO A 705 70.66 10.22 19.04
CA PRO A 705 70.60 11.60 19.55
C PRO A 705 69.74 12.62 18.77
N VAL A 706 69.19 13.57 19.54
CA VAL A 706 69.12 15.04 19.33
C VAL A 706 68.56 15.66 18.02
N ARG A 707 67.59 16.55 18.26
CA ARG A 707 66.88 17.54 17.42
C ARG A 707 67.66 18.88 17.32
N THR A 708 67.69 19.57 16.16
CA THR A 708 67.68 21.07 16.08
C THR A 708 67.60 21.66 14.65
N THR A 709 66.71 22.65 14.45
CA THR A 709 66.77 23.81 13.50
C THR A 709 66.96 23.55 11.97
N ALA A 710 66.59 24.41 11.01
CA ALA A 710 65.99 25.77 10.95
C ALA A 710 65.04 25.82 9.69
N GLN A 711 64.45 26.92 9.16
CA GLN A 711 64.34 28.35 9.50
C GLN A 711 63.06 28.93 8.82
N ALA A 712 62.88 30.26 8.77
CA ALA A 712 61.90 30.96 7.92
C ALA A 712 62.51 32.26 7.33
N SER A 713 61.93 32.80 6.25
CA SER A 713 62.30 34.12 5.68
C SER A 713 61.19 34.74 4.80
N ASP A 714 60.80 35.99 5.07
CA ASP A 714 59.82 36.77 4.31
C ASP A 714 60.39 37.51 3.09
N ARG A 715 59.53 37.76 2.09
CA ARG A 715 59.41 38.98 1.21
C ARG A 715 58.53 38.66 -0.02
N ALA A 716 57.74 39.57 -0.60
CA ALA A 716 57.33 40.93 -0.20
C ALA A 716 55.99 41.31 -0.91
N GLY A 717 55.34 42.40 -0.45
CA GLY A 717 54.36 43.14 -1.27
C GLY A 717 55.05 44.04 -2.32
N PRO A 718 54.28 44.74 -3.19
CA PRO A 718 53.43 45.84 -2.71
C PRO A 718 52.06 45.99 -3.41
N SER A 719 51.28 47.00 -3.00
CA SER A 719 50.04 47.46 -3.64
C SER A 719 50.27 48.70 -4.52
N THR A 720 49.33 49.05 -5.42
CA THR A 720 48.71 50.40 -5.51
C THR A 720 47.66 50.60 -6.64
N THR A 721 46.60 51.36 -6.30
CA THR A 721 45.82 52.34 -7.09
C THR A 721 45.07 52.08 -8.44
N ARG A 722 43.74 52.26 -8.35
CA ARG A 722 42.85 53.21 -9.10
C ARG A 722 42.67 53.16 -10.64
N GLY A 723 41.40 52.92 -11.03
CA GLY A 723 40.63 53.73 -12.02
C GLY A 723 40.64 53.30 -13.49
N GLY A 724 39.55 53.47 -14.27
CA GLY A 724 38.16 53.83 -13.90
C GLY A 724 37.26 54.33 -15.05
N GLY A 725 35.94 54.11 -14.94
CA GLY A 725 34.88 54.79 -15.73
C GLY A 725 34.40 54.09 -17.02
N MET A 726 33.22 54.40 -17.59
CA MET A 726 32.03 55.13 -17.07
C MET A 726 30.78 54.92 -18.00
N LEU A 727 29.59 55.37 -17.57
CA LEU A 727 28.26 55.41 -18.27
C LEU A 727 27.48 54.06 -18.35
N THR A 728 26.16 53.98 -18.14
CA THR A 728 25.17 54.99 -17.67
C THR A 728 23.96 54.39 -16.90
N THR A 729 23.36 55.22 -16.05
CA THR A 729 22.04 55.13 -15.37
C THR A 729 20.84 55.39 -16.33
N PRO A 730 19.53 55.22 -15.97
CA PRO A 730 18.95 55.29 -14.62
C PRO A 730 17.81 54.30 -14.23
N SER A 731 17.37 54.45 -12.98
CA SER A 731 16.14 53.89 -12.38
C SER A 731 15.01 54.95 -12.37
N PRO A 732 13.77 54.61 -12.00
CA PRO A 732 13.36 55.04 -10.65
C PRO A 732 12.56 53.98 -9.85
N ARG A 733 12.40 54.24 -8.54
CA ARG A 733 11.54 53.49 -7.61
C ARG A 733 10.19 54.17 -7.40
N THR A 734 9.21 53.39 -6.94
CA THR A 734 8.19 53.84 -5.96
C THR A 734 8.20 52.90 -4.74
N SER A 735 7.55 53.30 -3.64
CA SER A 735 7.67 52.67 -2.30
C SER A 735 6.47 53.01 -1.40
N VAL A 736 6.57 52.78 -0.06
CA VAL A 736 5.63 53.15 1.03
C VAL A 736 4.50 52.13 1.32
N PRO A 737 4.18 51.77 2.59
CA PRO A 737 4.98 51.75 3.84
C PRO A 737 4.85 50.45 4.68
N ILE A 738 5.53 50.40 5.83
CA ILE A 738 5.23 49.51 6.98
C ILE A 738 4.84 50.38 8.19
N SER A 739 3.96 49.90 9.08
CA SER A 739 3.63 50.57 10.34
C SER A 739 3.48 49.61 11.53
N THR A 740 4.10 49.96 12.66
CA THR A 740 3.97 49.31 13.98
C THR A 740 2.89 49.99 14.84
N PRO A 741 2.42 49.36 15.94
CA PRO A 741 2.80 49.95 17.23
C PRO A 741 3.07 48.99 18.41
N LEU A 742 4.12 49.35 19.15
CA LEU A 742 4.41 49.23 20.60
C LEU A 742 3.49 48.43 21.56
N SER A 743 4.15 47.49 22.28
CA SER A 743 4.21 47.34 23.75
C SER A 743 2.96 47.48 24.65
N GLY A 744 2.69 46.43 25.44
CA GLY A 744 1.84 46.44 26.64
C GLY A 744 2.28 45.38 27.67
N THR A 745 2.21 45.68 28.97
CA THR A 745 2.85 44.89 30.05
C THR A 745 1.95 43.85 30.75
N SER A 746 2.58 42.87 31.40
CA SER A 746 1.96 41.81 32.22
C SER A 746 1.22 42.33 33.45
N PRO A 747 0.25 41.54 33.97
CA PRO A 747 0.34 41.10 35.38
C PRO A 747 0.26 39.56 35.54
N ARG A 748 0.34 39.08 36.79
CA ARG A 748 0.53 37.66 37.19
C ARG A 748 -0.64 37.08 38.02
N LEU A 749 -0.73 35.74 38.05
CA LEU A 749 -1.27 34.89 39.15
C LEU A 749 -2.80 34.98 39.43
N PRO A 750 -3.42 34.07 40.24
CA PRO A 750 -2.83 32.97 41.04
C PRO A 750 -3.39 31.55 40.78
N TYR A 751 -2.78 30.57 41.47
CA TYR A 751 -3.27 29.20 41.70
C TYR A 751 -4.65 29.16 42.40
N TRP A 752 -5.38 28.04 42.26
CA TRP A 752 -6.04 27.39 43.41
C TRP A 752 -6.32 25.89 43.19
N ASN A 753 -6.14 25.08 44.24
CA ASN A 753 -6.64 23.69 44.34
C ASN A 753 -8.04 23.68 44.96
N PRO A 754 -8.79 22.57 44.89
CA PRO A 754 -9.18 21.97 46.18
C PRO A 754 -9.10 20.43 46.23
N LYS A 755 -8.85 19.90 47.43
CA LYS A 755 -9.07 18.49 47.81
C LYS A 755 -10.46 18.33 48.48
N PRO A 756 -10.99 17.10 48.62
CA PRO A 756 -12.40 16.88 48.93
C PRO A 756 -12.73 16.90 50.43
N THR A 757 -14.02 17.09 50.74
CA THR A 757 -14.63 16.81 52.05
C THR A 757 -15.79 15.81 51.90
N SER A 758 -15.79 14.79 52.75
CA SER A 758 -16.87 13.81 52.89
C SER A 758 -18.03 14.33 53.76
N THR A 759 -19.23 13.73 53.65
CA THR A 759 -19.83 12.86 54.71
C THR A 759 -21.24 12.39 54.33
N LEU A 760 -21.52 11.09 54.58
CA LEU A 760 -22.75 10.43 55.12
C LEU A 760 -24.16 10.88 54.60
N HIS A 761 -25.21 10.04 54.52
CA HIS A 761 -25.56 8.87 55.34
C HIS A 761 -26.35 7.78 54.57
N LYS A 762 -26.75 6.73 55.31
CA LYS A 762 -27.55 5.53 54.96
C LYS A 762 -29.05 5.89 54.64
N THR A 763 -30.01 5.03 54.27
CA THR A 763 -30.31 3.67 54.80
C THR A 763 -31.33 2.84 53.98
N THR A 764 -31.05 1.53 53.79
CA THR A 764 -31.94 0.32 53.73
C THR A 764 -33.28 0.22 52.96
N ARG A 765 -33.39 -0.86 52.15
CA ARG A 765 -34.43 -1.95 52.07
C ARG A 765 -35.92 -1.55 51.81
N THR A 766 -36.81 -2.36 51.24
CA THR A 766 -36.85 -3.84 51.02
C THR A 766 -37.64 -4.21 49.73
N SER A 767 -37.90 -5.51 49.51
CA SER A 767 -38.64 -6.17 48.42
C SER A 767 -40.18 -5.90 48.46
N THR A 768 -41.09 -6.45 47.63
CA THR A 768 -41.11 -7.78 46.96
C THR A 768 -42.21 -7.90 45.86
N ASN A 769 -42.08 -8.95 45.03
CA ASN A 769 -43.13 -9.70 44.31
C ASN A 769 -43.74 -9.18 42.99
N SER A 770 -44.23 -10.18 42.23
CA SER A 770 -44.66 -10.21 40.82
C SER A 770 -46.08 -10.81 40.68
N ILE A 771 -46.69 -10.73 39.49
CA ILE A 771 -47.44 -11.86 38.85
C ILE A 771 -47.74 -11.57 37.35
N GLN A 772 -48.18 -12.58 36.59
CA GLN A 772 -48.13 -12.72 35.11
C GLN A 772 -49.47 -12.42 34.36
N ILE A 773 -49.47 -12.75 33.05
CA ILE A 773 -50.58 -13.12 32.09
C ILE A 773 -50.73 -12.08 30.94
N SER A 774 -50.41 -12.34 29.65
CA SER A 774 -50.80 -13.39 28.66
C SER A 774 -52.21 -13.13 28.07
N THR A 775 -52.55 -13.14 26.76
CA THR A 775 -51.86 -13.40 25.45
C THR A 775 -52.76 -12.93 24.26
N ARG A 776 -52.30 -13.13 22.99
CA ARG A 776 -53.01 -13.07 21.67
C ARG A 776 -52.86 -11.75 20.86
N GLU A 777 -52.44 -11.74 19.57
CA GLU A 777 -52.95 -12.33 18.30
C GLU A 777 -54.16 -11.53 17.73
N ASP A 778 -54.32 -11.20 16.42
CA ASP A 778 -53.60 -11.64 15.19
C ASP A 778 -53.52 -10.56 14.03
N LYS A 779 -53.16 -10.96 12.78
CA LYS A 779 -52.74 -10.19 11.57
C LYS A 779 -53.84 -9.50 10.70
N VAL A 780 -53.42 -8.60 9.77
CA VAL A 780 -53.80 -8.44 8.31
C VAL A 780 -53.34 -7.03 7.79
N ARG A 781 -52.50 -6.82 6.75
CA ARG A 781 -52.69 -6.79 5.25
C ARG A 781 -53.66 -5.66 4.75
N LEU A 782 -53.50 -4.93 3.61
CA LEU A 782 -52.61 -5.00 2.40
C LEU A 782 -52.64 -3.65 1.59
N GLY A 783 -51.58 -3.32 0.81
CA GLY A 783 -51.61 -2.44 -0.41
C GLY A 783 -51.62 -0.90 -0.25
N GLU A 784 -51.48 -0.05 -1.28
CA GLU A 784 -50.63 -0.10 -2.50
C GLU A 784 -50.48 1.31 -3.18
N LYS A 785 -49.37 1.55 -3.92
CA LYS A 785 -49.03 2.59 -4.96
C LYS A 785 -49.88 3.90 -5.12
N LEU A 786 -49.19 5.05 -5.30
CA LEU A 786 -49.09 5.79 -6.61
C LEU A 786 -48.15 7.04 -6.59
N THR A 787 -47.94 7.67 -7.75
CA THR A 787 -46.76 8.47 -8.18
C THR A 787 -46.97 10.00 -8.36
N ASN A 788 -45.86 10.75 -8.47
CA ASN A 788 -45.69 12.04 -9.20
C ASN A 788 -46.35 13.33 -8.59
N THR A 789 -45.91 14.59 -8.82
CA THR A 789 -44.78 15.18 -9.63
C THR A 789 -44.40 16.62 -9.18
N ARG A 790 -43.18 17.07 -9.55
CA ARG A 790 -42.71 18.45 -9.87
C ARG A 790 -42.73 19.61 -8.83
N GLU A 791 -41.55 20.25 -8.74
CA GLU A 791 -41.23 21.71 -8.90
C GLU A 791 -42.30 22.78 -8.57
N SER A 792 -41.99 23.95 -7.99
CA SER A 792 -40.85 24.83 -8.35
C SER A 792 -40.49 25.91 -7.28
N ASN A 793 -39.53 26.77 -7.62
CA ASN A 793 -38.88 27.76 -6.75
C ASN A 793 -39.73 29.00 -6.35
N ARG A 794 -39.43 29.59 -5.18
CA ARG A 794 -39.43 31.06 -5.00
C ARG A 794 -38.53 31.54 -3.86
N ILE A 795 -37.63 32.47 -4.17
CA ILE A 795 -36.69 33.13 -3.24
C ILE A 795 -37.39 34.29 -2.52
N HIS A 796 -37.11 34.49 -1.22
CA HIS A 796 -37.33 35.76 -0.51
C HIS A 796 -36.16 36.09 0.44
N LYS A 797 -35.89 37.39 0.64
CA LYS A 797 -34.64 37.90 1.26
C LYS A 797 -34.66 37.86 2.79
N LYS A 798 -33.46 37.79 3.39
CA LYS A 798 -33.20 37.79 4.85
C LYS A 798 -33.74 39.04 5.55
N HIS A 799 -34.38 38.86 6.71
CA HIS A 799 -34.28 39.82 7.83
C HIS A 799 -33.57 39.16 9.03
N ARG A 800 -32.59 39.87 9.60
CA ARG A 800 -31.69 39.37 10.65
C ARG A 800 -32.15 39.86 12.03
N ARG A 801 -32.88 39.03 12.79
CA ARG A 801 -33.19 39.29 14.22
C ARG A 801 -32.33 38.40 15.13
N LYS A 802 -31.69 39.00 16.15
CA LYS A 802 -31.05 38.25 17.26
C LYS A 802 -32.16 37.59 18.10
N GLY A 803 -32.10 36.26 18.28
CA GLY A 803 -33.06 35.50 19.09
C GLY A 803 -32.40 34.83 20.28
N ARG A 804 -33.02 34.90 21.47
CA ARG A 804 -32.58 34.20 22.69
C ARG A 804 -32.66 32.68 22.48
N LYS A 805 -31.66 31.90 22.92
CA LYS A 805 -31.74 30.43 22.94
C LYS A 805 -32.88 29.98 23.88
N ARG A 806 -34.06 29.66 23.33
CA ARG A 806 -35.03 28.80 24.00
C ARG A 806 -34.50 27.37 23.97
N GLY A 807 -34.46 26.69 25.11
CA GLY A 807 -34.11 25.25 25.15
C GLY A 807 -35.13 24.44 24.35
N LYS A 808 -34.66 23.49 23.52
CA LYS A 808 -35.56 22.55 22.83
C LYS A 808 -36.22 21.64 23.88
N LYS A 809 -37.55 21.66 23.97
CA LYS A 809 -38.31 20.70 24.77
C LYS A 809 -38.15 19.31 24.13
N LEU A 810 -37.60 18.34 24.86
CA LEU A 810 -37.38 16.98 24.37
C LEU A 810 -38.70 16.35 23.87
N ARG A 811 -38.64 15.71 22.70
CA ARG A 811 -39.80 15.05 22.07
C ARG A 811 -39.72 13.54 22.29
N ALA A 812 -40.86 12.88 22.41
CA ALA A 812 -40.90 11.41 22.37
C ALA A 812 -40.26 10.91 21.06
N GLY A 813 -39.40 9.90 21.17
CA GLY A 813 -38.61 9.38 20.04
C GLY A 813 -37.27 10.09 19.81
N SER A 814 -36.92 11.12 20.60
CA SER A 814 -35.56 11.69 20.57
C SER A 814 -34.55 10.63 21.02
N VAL A 815 -33.46 10.45 20.28
CA VAL A 815 -32.35 9.55 20.64
C VAL A 815 -31.15 10.32 21.19
N ARG A 816 -30.28 9.64 21.93
CA ARG A 816 -28.94 10.09 22.34
C ARG A 816 -27.97 8.91 22.32
N LEU A 817 -26.67 9.22 22.21
CA LEU A 817 -25.61 8.25 22.44
C LEU A 817 -25.00 8.50 23.81
N ILE A 818 -24.78 7.43 24.58
CA ILE A 818 -24.05 7.47 25.85
C ILE A 818 -22.82 6.56 25.73
N GLY A 819 -21.64 7.18 25.70
CA GLY A 819 -20.34 6.51 25.71
C GLY A 819 -19.48 7.00 26.88
N PRO A 820 -18.57 6.17 27.42
CA PRO A 820 -17.71 6.55 28.55
C PRO A 820 -16.66 7.62 28.20
N ASP A 821 -16.48 7.89 26.90
CA ASP A 821 -15.58 8.85 26.29
C ASP A 821 -16.25 10.20 25.93
N GLY A 822 -17.59 10.28 26.04
CA GLY A 822 -18.36 11.50 25.75
C GLY A 822 -18.39 11.93 24.27
N LEU A 823 -17.93 11.10 23.34
CA LEU A 823 -17.85 11.45 21.92
C LEU A 823 -19.24 11.45 21.26
N SER A 824 -19.61 12.58 20.62
CA SER A 824 -20.97 12.78 20.09
C SER A 824 -21.38 11.84 18.95
N GLY A 825 -20.45 11.08 18.39
CA GLY A 825 -20.66 10.16 17.26
C GLY A 825 -20.75 8.68 17.62
N ARG A 826 -20.46 8.27 18.87
CA ARG A 826 -20.52 6.85 19.27
C ARG A 826 -21.02 6.64 20.71
N GLY A 827 -21.71 5.53 20.95
CA GLY A 827 -22.15 5.13 22.28
C GLY A 827 -23.33 4.14 22.25
N ARG A 828 -23.77 3.72 23.44
CA ARG A 828 -25.07 3.05 23.63
C ARG A 828 -26.20 3.94 23.13
N VAL A 829 -27.16 3.36 22.42
CA VAL A 829 -28.39 4.04 21.99
C VAL A 829 -29.36 4.10 23.16
N GLU A 830 -29.75 5.32 23.51
CA GLU A 830 -30.88 5.56 24.40
C GLU A 830 -31.94 6.43 23.70
N ILE A 831 -33.20 6.19 24.01
CA ILE A 831 -34.35 6.87 23.44
C ILE A 831 -35.25 7.46 24.55
N TYR A 832 -35.82 8.62 24.28
CA TYR A 832 -36.70 9.34 25.20
C TYR A 832 -38.17 9.02 24.91
N ILE A 833 -38.88 8.40 25.85
CA ILE A 833 -40.30 8.03 25.69
C ILE A 833 -41.06 8.30 26.99
N ARG A 834 -42.27 8.86 26.89
CA ARG A 834 -43.20 9.14 28.02
C ARG A 834 -42.64 10.00 29.17
N GLY A 835 -41.46 10.60 29.03
CA GLY A 835 -40.82 11.45 30.04
C GLY A 835 -39.50 10.90 30.57
N GLU A 836 -39.14 9.65 30.22
CA GLU A 836 -37.94 8.96 30.68
C GLU A 836 -36.99 8.67 29.50
N TRP A 837 -35.69 8.57 29.80
CA TRP A 837 -34.70 7.96 28.90
C TRP A 837 -34.57 6.47 29.22
N GLY A 838 -34.29 5.66 28.21
CA GLY A 838 -34.00 4.25 28.38
C GLY A 838 -33.27 3.66 27.17
N SER A 839 -32.63 2.51 27.36
CA SER A 839 -31.83 1.86 26.32
C SER A 839 -32.68 1.12 25.29
N VAL A 840 -32.03 0.65 24.23
CA VAL A 840 -32.62 -0.13 23.15
C VAL A 840 -31.86 -1.46 23.05
N CYS A 841 -32.57 -2.58 22.95
CA CYS A 841 -31.94 -3.89 22.78
C CYS A 841 -31.38 -4.07 21.36
N ASP A 842 -30.34 -4.88 21.23
CA ASP A 842 -29.70 -5.24 19.98
C ASP A 842 -30.44 -6.32 19.19
N ASP A 843 -31.50 -6.95 19.73
CA ASP A 843 -32.25 -8.00 19.04
C ASP A 843 -32.97 -7.45 17.81
N LEU A 844 -32.79 -8.15 16.67
CA LEU A 844 -33.07 -7.72 15.29
C LEU A 844 -32.43 -6.38 14.82
N PHE A 845 -31.89 -5.57 15.72
CA PHE A 845 -31.34 -4.25 15.42
C PHE A 845 -30.22 -4.33 14.35
N SER A 846 -30.42 -3.61 13.26
CA SER A 846 -29.65 -3.70 12.01
C SER A 846 -28.88 -2.41 11.70
N ARG A 847 -27.98 -2.42 10.69
CA ARG A 847 -27.33 -1.19 10.20
C ARG A 847 -28.33 -0.16 9.64
N THR A 848 -29.48 -0.59 9.12
CA THR A 848 -30.55 0.34 8.71
C THR A 848 -31.21 1.00 9.92
N ALA A 849 -31.43 0.28 11.01
CA ALA A 849 -31.88 0.88 12.28
C ALA A 849 -30.85 1.83 12.89
N GLY A 850 -29.56 1.47 12.84
CA GLY A 850 -28.49 2.40 13.24
C GLY A 850 -28.46 3.66 12.38
N THR A 851 -28.73 3.55 11.08
CA THR A 851 -28.79 4.69 10.16
C THR A 851 -29.91 5.67 10.52
N VAL A 852 -31.06 5.19 11.00
CA VAL A 852 -32.13 6.04 11.55
C VAL A 852 -31.62 6.81 12.77
N VAL A 853 -31.00 6.15 13.76
CA VAL A 853 -30.41 6.80 14.95
C VAL A 853 -29.41 7.90 14.55
N CYS A 854 -28.54 7.61 13.59
CA CYS A 854 -27.52 8.56 13.16
C CYS A 854 -28.12 9.76 12.43
N LYS A 855 -29.12 9.56 11.56
CA LYS A 855 -29.89 10.66 10.93
C LYS A 855 -30.61 11.53 11.97
N GLN A 856 -31.24 10.93 12.98
CA GLN A 856 -31.88 11.65 14.08
C GLN A 856 -30.92 12.54 14.88
N LEU A 857 -29.64 12.18 14.93
CA LEU A 857 -28.57 12.93 15.60
C LEU A 857 -27.90 13.97 14.70
N GLY A 858 -28.19 13.98 13.39
CA GLY A 858 -27.62 14.90 12.41
C GLY A 858 -26.43 14.36 11.63
N TYR A 859 -26.22 13.04 11.60
CA TYR A 859 -25.20 12.36 10.79
C TYR A 859 -25.81 11.68 9.55
N ASN A 860 -25.03 11.50 8.48
CA ASN A 860 -25.55 10.92 7.24
C ASN A 860 -25.90 9.42 7.37
N SER A 861 -25.10 8.63 8.11
CA SER A 861 -25.32 7.18 8.24
C SER A 861 -24.70 6.57 9.51
N ALA A 862 -25.03 5.30 9.77
CA ALA A 862 -24.27 4.48 10.71
C ALA A 862 -23.07 3.83 10.01
N LEU A 863 -21.88 4.09 10.52
CA LEU A 863 -20.67 3.36 10.17
C LEU A 863 -20.75 1.92 10.71
N ALA A 864 -21.20 1.75 11.95
CA ALA A 864 -21.36 0.45 12.58
C ALA A 864 -22.49 0.40 13.62
N VAL A 865 -22.96 -0.83 13.89
CA VAL A 865 -23.86 -1.17 15.00
C VAL A 865 -23.13 -2.14 15.91
N MET A 866 -23.10 -1.82 17.20
CA MET A 866 -22.39 -2.56 18.23
C MET A 866 -23.39 -3.31 19.10
N LYS A 867 -23.32 -4.63 19.00
CA LYS A 867 -24.17 -5.58 19.73
C LYS A 867 -23.59 -5.89 21.11
N ARG A 868 -24.39 -6.51 21.98
CA ARG A 868 -24.00 -7.03 23.30
C ARG A 868 -23.29 -6.02 24.20
N ALA A 869 -23.84 -4.81 24.31
CA ALA A 869 -23.35 -3.75 25.19
C ALA A 869 -21.87 -3.35 24.99
N ILE A 870 -21.31 -3.56 23.79
CA ILE A 870 -19.91 -3.24 23.46
C ILE A 870 -19.57 -1.74 23.68
N LEU A 871 -20.54 -0.84 23.50
CA LEU A 871 -20.39 0.60 23.79
C LEU A 871 -20.92 1.00 25.18
N GLY A 872 -20.98 0.05 26.11
CA GLY A 872 -21.39 0.21 27.50
C GLY A 872 -22.84 -0.20 27.76
N ALA A 873 -23.04 -1.10 28.72
CA ALA A 873 -24.36 -1.40 29.30
C ALA A 873 -24.90 -0.19 30.08
N ALA A 874 -26.23 -0.02 30.15
CA ALA A 874 -26.85 0.89 31.09
C ALA A 874 -26.86 0.31 32.52
N ASP A 875 -27.03 1.18 33.52
CA ASP A 875 -27.21 0.76 34.91
C ASP A 875 -28.58 0.07 35.10
N ASP A 876 -28.69 -0.85 36.06
CA ASP A 876 -29.93 -1.61 36.37
C ASP A 876 -31.17 -0.74 36.72
N ASN A 877 -30.99 0.58 36.88
CA ASN A 877 -32.07 1.55 37.10
C ASN A 877 -32.63 2.17 35.80
N VAL A 878 -31.96 1.95 34.67
CA VAL A 878 -32.40 2.38 33.34
C VAL A 878 -33.36 1.32 32.78
N LYS A 879 -34.39 1.73 32.02
CA LYS A 879 -35.33 0.78 31.41
C LYS A 879 -34.91 0.47 29.98
N ILE A 880 -34.98 -0.80 29.55
CA ILE A 880 -34.93 -1.14 28.13
C ILE A 880 -36.30 -0.78 27.54
N LEU A 881 -36.35 0.21 26.66
CA LEU A 881 -37.60 0.79 26.17
C LEU A 881 -38.03 0.27 24.80
N LEU A 882 -37.09 -0.14 23.95
CA LEU A 882 -37.35 -0.74 22.64
C LEU A 882 -36.56 -2.03 22.44
N ASP A 883 -37.13 -2.92 21.63
CA ASP A 883 -36.67 -4.27 21.39
C ASP A 883 -37.20 -4.76 20.02
N ASN A 884 -36.52 -5.76 19.43
CA ASN A 884 -36.82 -6.37 18.13
C ASN A 884 -37.01 -5.31 17.01
N VAL A 885 -36.08 -4.35 16.93
CA VAL A 885 -36.24 -3.12 16.13
C VAL A 885 -35.74 -3.31 14.68
N GLU A 886 -36.68 -3.35 13.75
CA GLU A 886 -36.48 -3.49 12.30
C GLU A 886 -36.86 -2.20 11.58
N CYS A 887 -35.86 -1.43 11.12
CA CYS A 887 -36.05 -0.23 10.31
C CYS A 887 -35.68 -0.48 8.84
N THR A 888 -36.37 0.21 7.92
CA THR A 888 -36.04 0.28 6.50
C THR A 888 -34.86 1.21 6.20
N GLY A 889 -34.61 2.20 7.06
CA GLY A 889 -33.54 3.20 6.93
C GLY A 889 -34.00 4.56 6.42
N THR A 890 -35.30 4.73 6.18
CA THR A 890 -35.95 5.99 5.75
C THR A 890 -36.86 6.62 6.80
N GLU A 891 -37.00 5.99 7.98
CA GLU A 891 -37.76 6.52 9.12
C GLU A 891 -37.09 7.77 9.72
N ASP A 892 -37.89 8.72 10.20
CA ASP A 892 -37.43 9.90 10.95
C ASP A 892 -37.25 9.58 12.45
N SER A 893 -37.70 8.40 12.90
CA SER A 893 -37.62 7.97 14.30
C SER A 893 -37.59 6.45 14.47
N LEU A 894 -36.78 5.95 15.41
CA LEU A 894 -36.88 4.55 15.89
C LEU A 894 -38.29 4.16 16.40
N LEU A 895 -39.18 5.13 16.68
CA LEU A 895 -40.57 4.83 17.03
C LEU A 895 -41.45 4.42 15.84
N GLU A 896 -41.07 4.79 14.62
CA GLU A 896 -41.78 4.50 13.36
C GLU A 896 -41.38 3.14 12.76
N CYS A 897 -40.20 2.64 13.11
CA CYS A 897 -39.75 1.30 12.73
C CYS A 897 -40.64 0.19 13.30
N LYS A 898 -40.66 -0.97 12.65
CA LYS A 898 -41.29 -2.20 13.17
C LYS A 898 -40.53 -2.65 14.42
N ARG A 899 -41.24 -3.00 15.49
CA ARG A 899 -40.66 -3.30 16.82
C ARG A 899 -41.63 -3.92 17.82
N SER A 900 -41.10 -4.43 18.93
CA SER A 900 -41.86 -4.76 20.14
C SER A 900 -42.60 -3.54 20.72
N LYS A 901 -43.66 -3.79 21.50
CA LYS A 901 -44.36 -2.74 22.28
C LYS A 901 -43.36 -2.08 23.25
N VAL A 902 -43.54 -0.77 23.52
CA VAL A 902 -42.60 -0.02 24.39
C VAL A 902 -42.52 -0.67 25.77
N GLY A 903 -41.30 -0.97 26.23
CA GLY A 903 -41.06 -1.64 27.51
C GLY A 903 -41.42 -3.13 27.54
N VAL A 904 -41.62 -3.77 26.38
CA VAL A 904 -41.74 -5.24 26.27
C VAL A 904 -40.48 -5.74 25.57
N HIS A 905 -39.66 -6.49 26.30
CA HIS A 905 -38.40 -7.09 25.86
C HIS A 905 -38.13 -8.38 26.62
N ASN A 906 -37.31 -9.26 26.04
CA ASN A 906 -36.68 -10.43 26.70
C ASN A 906 -35.22 -10.13 27.14
N CYS A 907 -34.65 -9.03 26.66
CA CYS A 907 -33.24 -8.68 26.81
C CYS A 907 -32.84 -8.22 28.23
N SER A 908 -31.55 -8.27 28.51
CA SER A 908 -30.87 -7.64 29.64
C SER A 908 -29.97 -6.47 29.17
N HIS A 909 -29.43 -5.64 30.08
CA HIS A 909 -28.49 -4.58 29.69
C HIS A 909 -27.17 -5.07 29.08
N LYS A 910 -26.90 -6.39 29.11
CA LYS A 910 -25.80 -7.01 28.35
C LYS A 910 -26.09 -7.11 26.86
N GLU A 911 -27.32 -6.84 26.45
CA GLU A 911 -27.82 -6.82 25.07
C GLU A 911 -28.24 -5.39 24.64
N ASP A 912 -27.88 -4.35 25.42
CA ASP A 912 -28.03 -2.96 25.00
C ASP A 912 -27.25 -2.72 23.69
N VAL A 913 -27.88 -2.06 22.71
CA VAL A 913 -27.27 -1.73 21.43
C VAL A 913 -26.51 -0.41 21.49
N GLY A 914 -25.37 -0.35 20.81
CA GLY A 914 -24.66 0.89 20.51
C GLY A 914 -24.56 1.13 19.01
N VAL A 915 -24.26 2.37 18.62
CA VAL A 915 -23.95 2.72 17.22
C VAL A 915 -22.72 3.61 17.13
N ILE A 916 -22.11 3.61 15.95
CA ILE A 916 -21.09 4.55 15.52
C ILE A 916 -21.63 5.24 14.28
N CYS A 917 -21.79 6.56 14.36
CA CYS A 917 -22.33 7.42 13.32
C CYS A 917 -21.22 8.13 12.55
N GLY A 918 -21.49 8.49 11.29
CA GLY A 918 -20.58 9.20 10.42
C GLY A 918 -21.30 10.00 9.34
N ASN A 919 -20.58 10.95 8.76
CA ASN A 919 -21.01 11.76 7.63
C ASN A 919 -20.44 11.19 6.33
#